data_AF-A0A2C6A8W4-F1
#
_entry.id   AF-A0A2C6A8W4-F1
#
_cell.length_a   1.000
_cell.length_b   1.000
_cell.length_c   1.000
_cell.angle_alpha   90.00
_cell.angle_beta   90.00
_cell.angle_gamma   90.00
#
_symmetry.space_group_name_H-M   'P 1'
#
loop_
_entity.id
_entity.type
_entity.pdbx_description
1 polymer ?
#
loop_
_entity_poly.entity_id
_entity_poly.type
_entity_poly.pdbx_seq_one_letter_code
_entity_poly.pdbx_strand_id
1 'polypeptide(L)'
;MNLKASRNRRLRHRSTITNGAGAAAGGSEFGFSVANDDYTNFSTYFALGPIETTIDSGEITRVCKGIYRFQSNVRGSSSLQCLTNEWKLGDPTEEADGDEEAGQFKEFLESLAQAPSREVGIFPMAEGLWENSVWKIEVQMKDCRDDDDWQTGCHDEITTLRRSSRHLATTRSVGPEEESRLRRQCEADDDPANPPFRQRLLEVLRSGRPDKYEKVIYESRRAIEATPLNHPNRASWLHELGFALTVRFHVKGAMEDIEEAIAMIREAAAGTPLDHPDRWCLLRDLGHGLETRYNRAKAMKDLDEAVDLLRQSVKAAPPGIQPEPPMQLWFLGNALHWRFSRTGAIEDLEEAIQMGRQAVAAPAPNNYQRRAFRFAATGSLAQYLASYHERTGDLKHLDEAIDLTRQATMESEPGSPLRSRLYGYLGDFLIRRFSRTEATEDRYRSTACYRLALRSGDLEGLEPRISAGRRLLSSQNILRHGPQSYEDAVLAVRLVPIAAWDIISAPDMKFMLSQAMGLASDAAAFALHFAKGPLAAVQLLETGRGILGSSISDLRTDISELRKQHPTLADAFEGFQHRLNASRFQDIAGVVGSSSGTDQRHFAARQMPQLLRAIRTKDGFKRFLVPPFDDDGWEAEAASGPIVIINVSVHRCDALIIEESGIRALRLHNLTLEAILDRVKNVRSVETLEWLWDDVVGPVLEALGFTRAPSEGSWPHVWWIPTGPLSRFPLHAAGYHLSGDDRTALDRVVSSYSSSVRTITRTRRRPSWDPRLKTDGSVAVVSMRETPGLNPLIHTDDEISAVRALCSSAPLSLSVVSPQPHRDETLAALKTCGIFHFAGHGKAEADPLRSHLCLEDWEDSPLTVKGLIETDLSSSLPFLAYLSACGTGNNPDRLSADESIHLTSVFQLTGFRHVIGTLWEVDDHLCVDMARMVYESLGTNGLNDASVSIGLHQATRALRQKWLCEEKAEATRRDVTMSSEEMSKAPLWAPYVHFGV
;
A
#
# COMPACT_ATOMS: atom_id res chain seq x y z
N MET A 1 -8.25 58.50 21.40
CA MET A 1 -8.41 59.08 22.75
C MET A 1 -8.79 57.93 23.69
N ASN A 2 -7.87 57.42 24.52
CA ASN A 2 -7.60 57.88 25.90
C ASN A 2 -8.85 57.87 26.78
N LEU A 3 -8.89 57.38 28.02
CA LEU A 3 -8.03 56.55 28.88
C LEU A 3 -8.77 56.54 30.25
N LYS A 4 -8.58 55.48 31.05
CA LYS A 4 -8.67 55.42 32.54
C LYS A 4 -10.05 55.37 33.20
N ALA A 5 -10.24 54.76 34.37
CA ALA A 5 -9.48 53.80 35.21
C ALA A 5 -10.26 53.60 36.53
N SER A 6 -10.17 52.42 37.17
CA SER A 6 -9.85 52.21 38.61
C SER A 6 -10.21 50.75 39.02
N ARG A 7 -9.23 49.86 39.28
CA ARG A 7 -8.59 49.54 40.60
C ARG A 7 -9.52 48.73 41.52
N ASN A 8 -9.11 47.72 42.31
CA ASN A 8 -7.86 46.98 42.58
C ASN A 8 -8.19 45.96 43.71
N ARG A 9 -7.56 44.77 43.71
CA ARG A 9 -6.89 44.09 44.86
C ARG A 9 -6.64 42.59 44.50
N ARG A 10 -5.40 42.15 44.23
CA ARG A 10 -4.28 41.79 45.16
C ARG A 10 -4.54 40.44 45.85
N LEU A 11 -3.66 39.42 45.94
CA LEU A 11 -2.20 39.18 45.89
C LEU A 11 -2.06 37.61 45.83
N ARG A 12 -0.98 36.89 45.44
CA ARG A 12 0.47 37.11 45.63
C ARG A 12 1.31 36.02 44.89
N HIS A 13 2.40 36.47 44.25
CA HIS A 13 3.78 35.91 44.11
C HIS A 13 4.04 34.45 43.67
N ARG A 14 5.08 34.13 42.88
CA ARG A 14 6.31 34.86 42.49
C ARG A 14 6.92 34.18 41.25
N SER A 15 7.24 34.97 40.22
CA SER A 15 8.29 34.70 39.23
C SER A 15 9.33 35.81 39.37
N THR A 16 10.61 35.46 39.23
CA THR A 16 11.73 36.40 39.17
C THR A 16 12.39 36.25 37.82
N ILE A 17 12.40 37.36 37.08
CA ILE A 17 13.13 37.63 35.84
C ILE A 17 14.29 38.55 36.20
N THR A 18 15.45 38.36 35.56
CA THR A 18 16.37 39.43 35.11
C THR A 18 17.13 38.89 33.89
N ASN A 19 16.85 39.35 32.67
CA ASN A 19 17.51 40.45 31.91
C ASN A 19 19.02 40.21 31.68
N GLY A 20 19.63 40.36 30.50
CA GLY A 20 19.17 40.76 29.17
C GLY A 20 20.37 40.94 28.18
N ALA A 21 20.04 41.07 26.89
CA ALA A 21 20.74 41.75 25.78
C ALA A 21 22.14 41.30 25.27
N GLY A 22 22.24 41.06 23.94
CA GLY A 22 23.42 41.47 23.14
C GLY A 22 24.05 40.47 22.16
N ALA A 23 23.60 40.51 20.89
CA ALA A 23 24.34 40.37 19.62
C ALA A 23 25.35 39.22 19.33
N ALA A 24 25.03 38.52 18.23
CA ALA A 24 25.87 38.16 17.06
C ALA A 24 27.00 37.11 17.13
N ALA A 25 26.89 36.19 16.15
CA ALA A 25 27.92 35.41 15.44
C ALA A 25 28.60 34.23 16.18
N GLY A 26 28.62 33.08 15.49
CA GLY A 26 29.44 31.92 15.84
C GLY A 26 28.67 30.62 15.66
N GLY A 27 28.90 29.95 14.52
CA GLY A 27 28.47 28.56 14.36
C GLY A 27 29.22 27.67 15.34
N SER A 28 28.50 26.75 15.96
CA SER A 28 29.07 25.56 16.59
C SER A 28 28.01 24.48 16.64
N GLU A 29 28.44 23.29 16.24
CA GLU A 29 27.76 22.02 16.26
C GLU A 29 27.00 21.79 17.57
N PHE A 30 25.70 21.55 17.48
CA PHE A 30 24.93 20.91 18.54
C PHE A 30 24.53 19.52 18.03
N GLY A 31 25.33 18.53 18.43
CA GLY A 31 24.95 17.12 18.34
C GLY A 31 23.69 16.91 19.18
N PHE A 32 22.58 16.58 18.51
CA PHE A 32 21.35 16.20 19.19
C PHE A 32 21.45 14.74 19.62
N SER A 33 21.59 14.56 20.93
CA SER A 33 21.27 13.32 21.66
C SER A 33 19.85 12.88 21.28
N VAL A 34 19.75 11.65 20.77
CA VAL A 34 18.50 10.92 20.56
C VAL A 34 17.85 10.76 21.93
N ALA A 35 16.82 11.54 22.20
CA ALA A 35 16.11 11.51 23.46
C ALA A 35 15.50 10.10 23.70
N ASN A 36 15.83 9.55 24.86
CA ASN A 36 15.36 8.29 25.46
C ASN A 36 13.90 7.97 25.14
N ASP A 37 13.70 6.93 24.32
CA ASP A 37 12.60 6.00 24.49
C ASP A 37 13.26 4.74 25.08
N ASP A 38 12.86 4.30 26.28
CA ASP A 38 13.55 3.31 27.12
C ASP A 38 13.73 1.90 26.48
N TYR A 39 13.35 1.73 25.21
CA TYR A 39 13.44 0.48 24.47
C TYR A 39 13.89 0.64 23.00
N THR A 40 14.36 1.82 22.57
CA THR A 40 15.08 1.95 21.30
C THR A 40 16.50 1.39 21.45
N ASN A 41 16.72 0.17 20.95
CA ASN A 41 18.02 -0.49 20.72
C ASN A 41 18.94 -0.63 21.95
N PHE A 42 18.93 -1.81 22.57
CA PHE A 42 20.04 -2.23 23.44
C PHE A 42 21.34 -2.25 22.63
N SER A 43 22.34 -1.53 23.15
CA SER A 43 23.71 -1.34 22.69
C SER A 43 24.41 -2.66 22.39
N THR A 44 24.51 -3.03 21.11
CA THR A 44 25.38 -4.12 20.66
C THR A 44 26.68 -3.54 20.14
N TYR A 45 27.82 -4.05 20.59
CA TYR A 45 29.14 -3.59 20.16
C TYR A 45 30.11 -4.75 19.94
N PHE A 46 31.12 -4.55 19.11
CA PHE A 46 32.25 -5.47 18.98
C PHE A 46 33.43 -4.96 19.78
N ALA A 47 34.16 -5.89 20.40
CA ALA A 47 35.34 -5.60 21.19
C ALA A 47 36.48 -6.59 20.89
N LEU A 48 37.74 -6.15 21.04
CA LEU A 48 38.96 -6.92 20.80
C LEU A 48 39.70 -7.20 22.10
N GLY A 49 40.29 -8.38 22.25
CA GLY A 49 41.12 -8.70 23.40
C GLY A 49 42.04 -9.93 23.19
N PRO A 50 43.03 -10.14 24.07
CA PRO A 50 43.93 -11.29 24.01
C PRO A 50 43.17 -12.60 24.28
N ILE A 51 43.60 -13.68 23.61
CA ILE A 51 43.07 -15.03 23.82
C ILE A 51 44.01 -15.78 24.78
N GLU A 52 43.62 -15.94 26.03
CA GLU A 52 44.32 -16.82 26.97
C GLU A 52 43.64 -18.22 26.97
N THR A 53 44.31 -19.25 26.46
CA THR A 53 43.76 -20.62 26.29
C THR A 53 43.83 -21.45 27.58
N THR A 54 42.86 -22.32 27.92
CA THR A 54 42.67 -23.66 27.33
C THR A 54 41.21 -24.12 27.23
N ILE A 55 40.94 -24.86 26.15
CA ILE A 55 39.69 -25.55 25.84
C ILE A 55 39.61 -26.84 26.66
N ASP A 56 38.60 -26.96 27.51
CA ASP A 56 37.98 -28.26 27.79
C ASP A 56 36.47 -28.01 27.89
N SER A 57 35.69 -28.73 27.06
CA SER A 57 34.22 -28.77 26.97
C SER A 57 33.43 -27.69 26.20
N GLY A 58 34.07 -26.71 25.55
CA GLY A 58 33.41 -25.92 24.49
C GLY A 58 32.44 -24.81 24.97
N GLU A 59 32.36 -24.52 26.26
CA GLU A 59 31.71 -23.31 26.79
C GLU A 59 32.76 -22.36 27.40
N ILE A 60 32.77 -21.10 26.97
CA ILE A 60 33.60 -20.05 27.57
C ILE A 60 32.73 -19.26 28.55
N THR A 61 32.76 -19.63 29.84
CA THR A 61 32.11 -18.87 30.92
C THR A 61 33.05 -17.84 31.56
N ARG A 62 32.96 -16.61 31.05
CA ARG A 62 33.12 -15.29 31.70
C ARG A 62 34.51 -14.74 32.15
N VAL A 63 34.66 -13.45 31.77
CA VAL A 63 35.56 -12.35 32.21
C VAL A 63 37.01 -12.39 31.67
N CYS A 64 37.23 -11.74 30.52
CA CYS A 64 38.57 -11.34 30.08
C CYS A 64 38.87 -9.92 30.58
N LYS A 65 40.04 -9.70 31.21
CA LYS A 65 40.60 -8.35 31.40
C LYS A 65 41.21 -7.88 30.07
N GLY A 66 41.06 -6.59 29.73
CA GLY A 66 41.65 -6.01 28.51
C GLY A 66 40.84 -6.27 27.23
N ILE A 67 39.51 -6.12 27.28
CA ILE A 67 38.65 -6.10 26.09
C ILE A 67 38.35 -4.64 25.71
N TYR A 68 38.65 -4.27 24.47
CA TYR A 68 38.54 -2.89 24.00
C TYR A 68 37.46 -2.75 22.92
N ARG A 69 36.48 -1.89 23.16
CA ARG A 69 35.34 -1.63 22.27
C ARG A 69 35.80 -0.89 21.02
N PHE A 70 35.42 -1.36 19.84
CA PHE A 70 35.84 -0.72 18.57
C PHE A 70 34.70 -0.43 17.58
N GLN A 71 33.50 -0.97 17.79
CA GLN A 71 32.36 -0.66 16.93
C GLN A 71 31.04 -0.83 17.69
N SER A 72 30.21 0.20 17.75
CA SER A 72 28.80 0.08 18.17
C SER A 72 27.91 -0.12 16.94
N ASN A 73 26.96 -1.04 17.02
CA ASN A 73 26.05 -1.35 15.94
C ASN A 73 24.61 -1.08 16.38
N VAL A 74 23.92 -0.21 15.64
CA VAL A 74 22.50 0.11 15.87
C VAL A 74 21.69 -0.68 14.84
N ARG A 75 21.56 -2.00 15.04
CA ARG A 75 20.73 -2.87 14.18
C ARG A 75 19.92 -3.88 14.99
N GLY A 76 18.60 -3.92 14.76
CA GLY A 76 17.67 -4.92 15.30
C GLY A 76 17.60 -6.21 14.48
N SER A 77 18.73 -6.89 14.29
CA SER A 77 18.81 -8.19 13.61
C SER A 77 18.79 -9.36 14.63
N SER A 78 18.21 -10.50 14.26
CA SER A 78 18.32 -11.78 14.99
C SER A 78 19.68 -12.49 14.79
N SER A 79 20.63 -11.83 14.13
CA SER A 79 22.01 -12.26 13.95
C SER A 79 22.93 -11.05 13.93
N LEU A 80 23.98 -11.02 14.75
CA LEU A 80 25.09 -10.08 14.56
C LEU A 80 26.00 -10.64 13.48
N GLN A 81 26.05 -9.96 12.34
CA GLN A 81 27.04 -10.22 11.29
C GLN A 81 27.99 -9.04 11.16
N CYS A 82 29.28 -9.30 11.31
CA CYS A 82 30.32 -8.31 10.99
C CYS A 82 30.74 -8.49 9.52
N LEU A 83 30.24 -7.61 8.66
CA LEU A 83 30.41 -7.68 7.19
C LEU A 83 31.66 -6.94 6.69
N THR A 84 32.32 -6.13 7.53
CA THR A 84 33.52 -5.39 7.14
C THR A 84 34.77 -6.25 7.31
N ASN A 85 35.67 -6.21 6.32
CA ASN A 85 36.97 -6.90 6.35
C ASN A 85 38.10 -6.06 6.97
N GLU A 86 37.82 -4.77 7.21
CA GLU A 86 38.79 -3.76 7.61
C GLU A 86 38.18 -2.90 8.72
N TRP A 87 38.92 -2.73 9.81
CA TRP A 87 38.52 -1.92 10.96
C TRP A 87 39.52 -0.80 11.19
N LYS A 88 39.02 0.43 11.29
CA LYS A 88 39.80 1.59 11.70
C LYS A 88 39.70 1.70 13.22
N LEU A 89 40.78 1.41 13.92
CA LEU A 89 40.87 1.66 15.36
C LEU A 89 41.30 3.12 15.55
N GLY A 90 40.36 3.97 15.95
CA GLY A 90 40.65 5.29 16.50
C GLY A 90 40.70 5.21 18.02
N ASP A 91 41.16 6.30 18.65
CA ASP A 91 41.23 6.45 20.11
C ASP A 91 39.95 5.93 20.80
N PRO A 92 40.08 5.26 21.96
CA PRO A 92 38.94 4.70 22.66
C PRO A 92 37.88 5.79 22.88
N THR A 93 36.65 5.51 22.44
CA THR A 93 35.51 6.41 22.61
C THR A 93 35.42 6.90 24.06
N GLU A 94 34.99 8.16 24.27
CA GLU A 94 34.90 8.93 25.53
C GLU A 94 34.21 8.26 26.75
N GLU A 95 33.86 6.97 26.68
CA GLU A 95 33.25 6.15 27.73
C GLU A 95 34.25 5.14 28.38
N ALA A 96 35.56 5.25 28.16
CA ALA A 96 36.54 4.47 28.94
C ALA A 96 36.70 5.11 30.33
N ASP A 97 36.30 4.40 31.37
CA ASP A 97 36.41 4.84 32.77
C ASP A 97 37.89 4.81 33.22
N GLY A 98 38.70 5.79 32.77
CA GLY A 98 40.01 6.13 33.34
C GLY A 98 41.22 6.07 32.39
N ASP A 99 42.21 6.94 32.62
CA ASP A 99 43.48 7.06 31.88
C ASP A 99 44.31 5.76 31.83
N GLU A 100 44.05 4.82 32.75
CA GLU A 100 44.79 3.56 32.87
C GLU A 100 44.39 2.51 31.81
N GLU A 101 43.11 2.49 31.38
CA GLU A 101 42.63 1.59 30.31
C GLU A 101 43.09 2.04 28.92
N ALA A 102 43.19 3.35 28.69
CA ALA A 102 43.73 3.91 27.45
C ALA A 102 45.22 3.56 27.26
N GLY A 103 46.01 3.58 28.33
CA GLY A 103 47.41 3.14 28.33
C GLY A 103 47.56 1.66 27.99
N GLN A 104 46.74 0.80 28.59
CA GLN A 104 46.76 -0.65 28.32
C GLN A 104 46.28 -0.99 26.89
N PHE A 105 45.36 -0.20 26.33
CA PHE A 105 44.94 -0.36 24.93
C PHE A 105 46.08 -0.04 23.96
N LYS A 106 46.81 1.06 24.22
CA LYS A 106 47.95 1.47 23.40
C LYS A 106 49.07 0.42 23.44
N GLU A 107 49.40 -0.11 24.62
CA GLU A 107 50.34 -1.23 24.76
C GLU A 107 49.86 -2.49 24.02
N PHE A 108 48.56 -2.81 24.05
CA PHE A 108 48.01 -3.93 23.30
C PHE A 108 48.18 -3.77 21.78
N LEU A 109 47.87 -2.58 21.24
CA LEU A 109 48.06 -2.28 19.81
C LEU A 109 49.54 -2.28 19.40
N GLU A 110 50.43 -1.72 20.23
CA GLU A 110 51.88 -1.80 20.01
C GLU A 110 52.39 -3.24 20.03
N SER A 111 51.82 -4.10 20.90
CA SER A 111 52.16 -5.52 20.93
C SER A 111 51.71 -6.29 19.68
N LEU A 112 50.62 -5.86 19.03
CA LEU A 112 50.15 -6.41 17.76
C LEU A 112 51.03 -5.92 16.60
N ALA A 113 51.56 -4.69 16.66
CA ALA A 113 52.45 -4.13 15.64
C ALA A 113 53.80 -4.87 15.53
N GLN A 114 54.28 -5.46 16.63
CA GLN A 114 55.58 -6.14 16.69
C GLN A 114 55.59 -7.54 16.05
N ALA A 115 54.45 -8.09 15.63
CA ALA A 115 54.34 -9.39 14.97
C ALA A 115 53.37 -9.31 13.77
N PRO A 116 53.80 -9.65 12.53
CA PRO A 116 53.03 -9.40 11.31
C PRO A 116 51.72 -10.22 11.19
N SER A 117 51.48 -11.15 12.11
CA SER A 117 50.24 -11.89 12.22
C SER A 117 50.04 -12.35 13.67
N ARG A 118 48.92 -11.98 14.30
CA ARG A 118 48.55 -12.44 15.64
C ARG A 118 47.09 -12.86 15.69
N GLU A 119 46.80 -13.88 16.49
CA GLU A 119 45.43 -14.30 16.76
C GLU A 119 44.81 -13.43 17.85
N VAL A 120 43.70 -12.77 17.52
CA VAL A 120 42.94 -11.91 18.44
C VAL A 120 41.52 -12.43 18.55
N GLY A 121 40.95 -12.33 19.75
CA GLY A 121 39.55 -12.68 19.98
C GLY A 121 38.66 -11.52 19.59
N ILE A 122 37.64 -11.77 18.76
CA ILE A 122 36.52 -10.84 18.60
C ILE A 122 35.38 -11.29 19.49
N PHE A 123 34.93 -10.33 20.31
CA PHE A 123 33.83 -10.49 21.23
C PHE A 123 32.64 -9.67 20.72
N PRO A 124 31.58 -10.30 20.18
CA PRO A 124 30.30 -9.63 20.10
C PRO A 124 29.81 -9.43 21.53
N MET A 125 29.55 -8.18 21.91
CA MET A 125 29.04 -7.80 23.22
C MET A 125 27.66 -7.20 23.04
N ALA A 126 26.67 -7.77 23.72
CA ALA A 126 25.31 -7.28 23.76
C ALA A 126 24.91 -7.09 25.22
N GLU A 127 24.27 -5.96 25.55
CA GLU A 127 23.60 -5.86 26.85
C GLU A 127 22.35 -6.77 26.87
N GLY A 128 22.39 -7.79 27.73
CA GLY A 128 21.38 -8.86 27.82
C GLY A 128 21.98 -10.27 27.72
N LEU A 129 21.15 -11.31 27.88
CA LEU A 129 21.58 -12.72 27.87
C LEU A 129 21.73 -13.27 26.44
N TRP A 130 22.72 -12.78 25.71
CA TRP A 130 23.16 -13.35 24.42
C TRP A 130 24.27 -14.39 24.67
N GLU A 131 24.22 -15.55 24.01
CA GLU A 131 25.38 -16.44 23.90
C GLU A 131 26.39 -15.83 22.92
N ASN A 132 27.47 -15.26 23.45
CA ASN A 132 28.52 -14.65 22.64
C ASN A 132 29.56 -15.71 22.32
N SER A 133 29.53 -16.26 21.10
CA SER A 133 30.63 -17.10 20.62
C SER A 133 31.87 -16.21 20.43
N VAL A 134 32.97 -16.55 21.10
CA VAL A 134 34.27 -15.89 20.89
C VAL A 134 34.89 -16.47 19.63
N TRP A 135 35.25 -15.60 18.70
CA TRP A 135 35.85 -16.04 17.44
C TRP A 135 37.33 -15.73 17.42
N LYS A 136 38.12 -16.78 17.23
CA LYS A 136 39.56 -16.69 17.01
C LYS A 136 39.80 -16.27 15.56
N ILE A 137 40.39 -15.10 15.35
CA ILE A 137 40.75 -14.63 14.01
C ILE A 137 42.22 -14.24 13.96
N GLU A 138 42.84 -14.49 12.82
CA GLU A 138 44.18 -14.04 12.54
C GLU A 138 44.09 -12.64 11.91
N VAL A 139 44.80 -11.67 12.51
CA VAL A 139 44.74 -10.28 12.11
C VAL A 139 46.12 -9.80 11.69
N GLN A 140 46.17 -9.13 10.53
CA GLN A 140 47.38 -8.45 10.05
C GLN A 140 47.23 -6.94 10.30
N MET A 141 48.25 -6.35 10.90
CA MET A 141 48.38 -4.90 11.02
C MET A 141 49.14 -4.32 9.84
N LYS A 142 48.60 -3.27 9.22
CA LYS A 142 49.32 -2.46 8.24
C LYS A 142 49.43 -1.03 8.76
N ASP A 143 50.66 -0.53 8.85
CA ASP A 143 50.93 0.85 9.26
C ASP A 143 50.55 1.79 8.10
N CYS A 144 49.71 2.79 8.36
CA CYS A 144 49.13 3.66 7.33
C CYS A 144 50.10 4.73 6.79
N ARG A 145 51.41 4.57 6.97
CA ARG A 145 52.40 5.61 6.68
C ARG A 145 52.99 5.60 5.26
N ASP A 146 52.79 4.53 4.47
CA ASP A 146 53.57 4.32 3.22
C ASP A 146 52.77 3.98 1.93
N ASP A 147 51.46 4.26 1.82
CA ASP A 147 50.75 4.13 0.52
C ASP A 147 49.81 5.33 0.25
N ASP A 148 50.16 6.10 -0.79
CA ASP A 148 49.70 7.44 -1.14
C ASP A 148 48.29 7.55 -1.78
N ASP A 149 47.38 6.58 -1.61
CA ASP A 149 46.12 6.53 -2.39
C ASP A 149 44.81 6.65 -1.59
N TRP A 150 44.85 7.14 -0.35
CA TRP A 150 43.66 7.23 0.50
C TRP A 150 43.47 8.61 1.15
N GLN A 151 43.06 9.60 0.36
CA GLN A 151 42.66 10.91 0.90
C GLN A 151 41.22 10.88 1.43
N THR A 152 41.07 10.87 2.76
CA THR A 152 40.07 11.65 3.51
C THR A 152 40.43 11.63 5.00
N GLY A 153 41.00 12.75 5.49
CA GLY A 153 41.12 13.10 6.91
C GLY A 153 41.89 12.13 7.81
N CYS A 154 43.22 12.09 7.69
CA CYS A 154 44.08 11.32 8.61
C CYS A 154 44.42 12.19 9.83
N HIS A 155 43.93 11.79 11.01
CA HIS A 155 44.53 12.18 12.30
C HIS A 155 45.58 11.12 12.67
N ASP A 156 46.70 11.54 13.25
CA ASP A 156 48.01 10.86 13.30
C ASP A 156 48.12 9.48 14.03
N GLU A 157 47.03 8.82 14.44
CA GLU A 157 47.12 7.53 15.18
C GLU A 157 46.01 6.52 14.78
N ILE A 158 45.80 6.25 13.49
CA ILE A 158 44.82 5.23 13.06
C ILE A 158 45.52 3.94 12.62
N THR A 159 45.34 2.88 13.40
CA THR A 159 45.77 1.51 13.04
C THR A 159 44.67 0.78 12.29
N THR A 160 44.96 0.23 11.11
CA THR A 160 43.99 -0.57 10.34
C THR A 160 44.23 -2.06 10.53
N LEU A 161 43.22 -2.79 11.02
CA LEU A 161 43.24 -4.25 11.16
C LEU A 161 42.53 -4.92 9.99
N ARG A 162 43.17 -5.93 9.38
CA ARG A 162 42.61 -6.70 8.26
C ARG A 162 42.49 -8.19 8.61
N ARG A 163 41.31 -8.77 8.34
CA ARG A 163 40.98 -10.18 8.65
C ARG A 163 41.29 -11.16 7.51
N SER A 164 41.55 -12.44 7.85
CA SER A 164 41.85 -13.51 6.87
C SER A 164 40.65 -14.31 6.34
N SER A 165 39.46 -14.25 6.97
CA SER A 165 38.26 -15.01 6.54
C SER A 165 37.00 -14.16 6.40
N ARG A 166 36.07 -14.55 5.50
CA ARG A 166 35.00 -13.67 4.98
C ARG A 166 33.74 -13.53 5.86
N HIS A 167 33.38 -14.45 6.75
CA HIS A 167 32.08 -14.38 7.45
C HIS A 167 32.14 -14.79 8.93
N LEU A 168 31.58 -13.93 9.78
CA LEU A 168 31.24 -14.22 11.17
C LEU A 168 29.73 -14.07 11.31
N ALA A 169 29.03 -15.18 11.53
CA ALA A 169 27.59 -15.21 11.74
C ALA A 169 27.33 -15.65 13.19
N THR A 170 26.70 -14.79 13.98
CA THR A 170 26.04 -15.22 15.22
C THR A 170 24.58 -15.52 14.91
N THR A 171 24.05 -16.61 15.45
CA THR A 171 22.63 -16.98 15.35
C THR A 171 21.96 -16.79 16.70
N ARG A 172 20.79 -16.14 16.73
CA ARG A 172 19.92 -16.08 17.90
C ARG A 172 19.38 -17.47 18.23
N SER A 173 19.91 -18.09 19.27
CA SER A 173 19.23 -19.14 20.03
C SER A 173 18.68 -18.51 21.32
N VAL A 174 17.49 -18.93 21.76
CA VAL A 174 17.08 -18.71 23.15
C VAL A 174 18.00 -19.60 23.97
N GLY A 175 18.98 -19.01 24.64
CA GLY A 175 19.89 -19.77 25.50
C GLY A 175 19.09 -20.52 26.57
N PRO A 176 19.54 -21.71 27.01
CA PRO A 176 18.83 -22.52 28.00
C PRO A 176 18.55 -21.77 29.30
N GLU A 177 19.33 -20.75 29.64
CA GLU A 177 19.09 -19.86 30.78
C GLU A 177 17.86 -18.95 30.62
N GLU A 178 17.59 -18.44 29.42
CA GLU A 178 16.47 -17.54 29.15
C GLU A 178 15.16 -18.32 29.02
N GLU A 179 15.19 -19.51 28.40
CA GLU A 179 14.07 -20.46 28.44
C GLU A 179 13.77 -20.86 29.89
N SER A 180 14.80 -21.11 30.70
CA SER A 180 14.65 -21.41 32.12
C SER A 180 14.16 -20.21 32.94
N ARG A 181 14.51 -18.97 32.57
CA ARG A 181 14.01 -17.75 33.22
C ARG A 181 12.56 -17.48 32.84
N LEU A 182 12.19 -17.62 31.56
CA LEU A 182 10.83 -17.46 31.09
C LEU A 182 9.92 -18.56 31.61
N ARG A 183 10.37 -19.81 31.66
CA ARG A 183 9.69 -20.89 32.38
C ARG A 183 9.47 -20.51 33.83
N ARG A 184 10.50 -20.08 34.55
CA ARG A 184 10.37 -19.59 35.93
C ARG A 184 9.38 -18.43 36.06
N GLN A 185 9.33 -17.50 35.11
CA GLN A 185 8.39 -16.37 35.11
C GLN A 185 6.96 -16.77 34.72
N CYS A 186 6.78 -17.82 33.91
CA CYS A 186 5.48 -18.41 33.57
C CYS A 186 4.97 -19.36 34.65
N GLU A 187 5.87 -19.91 35.48
CA GLU A 187 5.59 -20.81 36.61
C GLU A 187 5.38 -20.06 37.94
N ALA A 188 5.95 -18.85 38.10
CA ALA A 188 5.91 -18.06 39.35
C ALA A 188 4.60 -17.28 39.57
N ASP A 189 3.46 -17.99 39.55
CA ASP A 189 2.12 -17.38 39.66
C ASP A 189 1.62 -17.10 41.10
N ASP A 190 2.44 -17.23 42.15
CA ASP A 190 2.00 -17.10 43.56
C ASP A 190 2.85 -16.15 44.44
N ASP A 191 3.35 -15.02 43.92
CA ASP A 191 3.91 -13.94 44.76
C ASP A 191 2.96 -12.72 44.85
N PRO A 192 2.28 -12.49 45.99
CA PRO A 192 1.36 -11.36 46.18
C PRO A 192 2.05 -9.98 46.22
N ALA A 193 3.39 -9.91 46.21
CA ALA A 193 4.14 -8.64 46.20
C ALA A 193 4.48 -8.11 44.79
N ASN A 194 4.28 -8.90 43.72
CA ASN A 194 4.64 -8.53 42.35
C ASN A 194 3.58 -9.07 41.37
N PRO A 195 2.83 -8.23 40.62
CA PRO A 195 1.76 -8.74 39.76
C PRO A 195 2.35 -9.76 38.76
N PRO A 196 1.76 -10.96 38.64
CA PRO A 196 2.28 -12.03 37.79
C PRO A 196 2.51 -11.50 36.37
N PHE A 197 3.53 -11.98 35.69
CA PHE A 197 3.98 -11.51 34.37
C PHE A 197 2.82 -11.26 33.38
N ARG A 198 1.84 -12.16 33.42
CA ARG A 198 0.56 -12.09 32.70
C ARG A 198 -0.28 -10.85 33.03
N GLN A 199 -0.41 -10.50 34.31
CA GLN A 199 -1.18 -9.33 34.75
C GLN A 199 -0.59 -8.01 34.24
N ARG A 200 0.75 -7.92 34.10
CA ARG A 200 1.40 -6.75 33.50
C ARG A 200 1.08 -6.62 32.01
N LEU A 201 1.03 -7.74 31.29
CA LEU A 201 0.61 -7.77 29.89
C LEU A 201 -0.87 -7.40 29.74
N LEU A 202 -1.73 -7.92 30.62
CA LEU A 202 -3.14 -7.53 30.69
C LEU A 202 -3.31 -6.05 31.03
N GLU A 203 -2.47 -5.47 31.89
CA GLU A 203 -2.48 -4.03 32.18
C GLU A 203 -2.05 -3.20 30.97
N VAL A 204 -1.07 -3.67 30.19
CA VAL A 204 -0.71 -3.04 28.92
C VAL A 204 -1.90 -3.10 27.95
N LEU A 205 -2.56 -4.25 27.83
CA LEU A 205 -3.75 -4.40 27.00
C LEU A 205 -4.90 -3.48 27.46
N ARG A 206 -5.10 -3.41 28.79
CA ARG A 206 -6.07 -2.55 29.49
C ARG A 206 -5.66 -1.07 29.55
N SER A 207 -4.45 -0.72 29.13
CA SER A 207 -4.04 0.68 29.02
C SER A 207 -4.53 1.32 27.73
N GLY A 208 -5.00 0.51 26.76
CA GLY A 208 -5.55 1.03 25.50
C GLY A 208 -4.49 1.68 24.60
N ARG A 209 -3.20 1.39 24.84
CA ARG A 209 -2.06 2.03 24.19
C ARG A 209 -1.56 1.20 23.00
N PRO A 210 -1.89 1.59 21.75
CA PRO A 210 -1.60 0.80 20.57
C PRO A 210 -0.13 0.63 20.24
N ASP A 211 0.69 1.58 20.68
CA ASP A 211 2.15 1.50 20.66
C ASP A 211 2.69 0.29 21.44
N LYS A 212 1.96 -0.20 22.45
CA LYS A 212 2.41 -1.25 23.36
C LYS A 212 1.89 -2.66 23.02
N TYR A 213 0.97 -2.82 22.06
CA TYR A 213 0.46 -4.15 21.69
C TYR A 213 1.50 -5.05 21.02
N GLU A 214 2.48 -4.49 20.30
CA GLU A 214 3.56 -5.31 19.72
C GLU A 214 4.39 -6.00 20.81
N LYS A 215 4.59 -5.31 21.94
CA LYS A 215 5.27 -5.89 23.09
C LYS A 215 4.48 -7.08 23.63
N VAL A 216 3.16 -6.95 23.72
CA VAL A 216 2.28 -8.04 24.17
C VAL A 216 2.35 -9.22 23.20
N ILE A 217 2.26 -8.97 21.89
CA ILE A 217 2.37 -10.02 20.86
C ILE A 217 3.71 -10.75 20.98
N TYR A 218 4.81 -10.00 21.09
CA TYR A 218 6.15 -10.56 21.24
C TYR A 218 6.28 -11.42 22.51
N GLU A 219 5.87 -10.88 23.67
CA GLU A 219 6.00 -11.57 24.95
C GLU A 219 5.07 -12.79 25.06
N SER A 220 3.83 -12.71 24.55
CA SER A 220 2.90 -13.84 24.53
C SER A 220 3.38 -14.97 23.61
N ARG A 221 3.98 -14.68 22.46
CA ARG A 221 4.59 -15.71 21.59
C ARG A 221 5.70 -16.47 22.31
N ARG A 222 6.60 -15.75 22.98
CA ARG A 222 7.69 -16.36 23.76
C ARG A 222 7.17 -17.20 24.91
N ALA A 223 6.12 -16.74 25.59
CA ALA A 223 5.48 -17.52 26.63
C ALA A 223 4.88 -18.83 26.09
N ILE A 224 4.25 -18.80 24.90
CA ILE A 224 3.71 -20.00 24.23
C ILE A 224 4.81 -21.00 23.85
N GLU A 225 5.97 -20.52 23.38
CA GLU A 225 7.14 -21.35 23.05
C GLU A 225 7.74 -22.00 24.30
N ALA A 226 7.85 -21.26 25.41
CA ALA A 226 8.41 -21.74 26.67
C ALA A 226 7.48 -22.67 27.47
N THR A 227 6.17 -22.63 27.18
CA THR A 227 5.12 -23.33 27.93
C THR A 227 4.71 -24.65 27.25
N PRO A 228 4.85 -25.82 27.91
CA PRO A 228 4.45 -27.11 27.35
C PRO A 228 2.97 -27.18 26.91
N LEU A 229 2.67 -28.02 25.92
CA LEU A 229 1.30 -28.18 25.36
C LEU A 229 0.22 -28.45 26.42
N ASN A 230 0.55 -29.22 27.47
CA ASN A 230 -0.40 -29.63 28.51
C ASN A 230 -0.43 -28.68 29.72
N HIS A 231 0.23 -27.52 29.65
CA HIS A 231 0.31 -26.61 30.78
C HIS A 231 -1.01 -25.82 30.99
N PRO A 232 -1.53 -25.70 32.21
CA PRO A 232 -2.80 -25.01 32.50
C PRO A 232 -2.87 -23.56 31.98
N ASN A 233 -1.76 -22.82 32.04
CA ASN A 233 -1.71 -21.43 31.59
C ASN A 233 -1.53 -21.26 30.08
N ARG A 234 -1.31 -22.33 29.30
CA ARG A 234 -1.10 -22.22 27.85
C ARG A 234 -2.31 -21.60 27.13
N ALA A 235 -3.53 -22.02 27.50
CA ALA A 235 -4.77 -21.46 26.96
C ALA A 235 -4.89 -19.95 27.22
N SER A 236 -4.38 -19.48 28.36
CA SER A 236 -4.36 -18.06 28.71
C SER A 236 -3.39 -17.25 27.84
N TRP A 237 -2.20 -17.79 27.55
CA TRP A 237 -1.23 -17.12 26.66
C TRP A 237 -1.71 -17.06 25.20
N LEU A 238 -2.35 -18.12 24.72
CA LEU A 238 -2.98 -18.17 23.39
C LEU A 238 -4.13 -17.15 23.28
N HIS A 239 -4.93 -17.01 24.34
CA HIS A 239 -5.99 -16.01 24.42
C HIS A 239 -5.45 -14.59 24.37
N GLU A 240 -4.40 -14.28 25.13
CA GLU A 240 -3.77 -12.96 25.15
C GLU A 240 -3.14 -12.59 23.81
N LEU A 241 -2.45 -13.55 23.18
CA LEU A 241 -1.92 -13.37 21.83
C LEU A 241 -3.05 -13.10 20.84
N GLY A 242 -4.12 -13.90 20.86
CA GLY A 242 -5.26 -13.71 19.96
C GLY A 242 -5.97 -12.37 20.15
N PHE A 243 -6.12 -11.91 21.39
CA PHE A 243 -6.67 -10.58 21.67
C PHE A 243 -5.75 -9.46 21.15
N ALA A 244 -4.44 -9.53 21.42
CA ALA A 244 -3.49 -8.53 20.97
C ALA A 244 -3.41 -8.45 19.43
N LEU A 245 -3.45 -9.59 18.74
CA LEU A 245 -3.52 -9.68 17.28
C LEU A 245 -4.83 -9.07 16.73
N THR A 246 -5.97 -9.33 17.36
CA THR A 246 -7.24 -8.71 16.99
C THR A 246 -7.18 -7.18 17.10
N VAL A 247 -6.56 -6.67 18.17
CA VAL A 247 -6.39 -5.22 18.32
C VAL A 247 -5.42 -4.65 17.28
N ARG A 248 -4.31 -5.33 16.99
CA ARG A 248 -3.39 -4.93 15.92
C ARG A 248 -4.10 -4.91 14.56
N PHE A 249 -4.96 -5.87 14.28
CA PHE A 249 -5.82 -5.87 13.09
C PHE A 249 -6.71 -4.61 13.02
N HIS A 250 -7.37 -4.19 14.11
CA HIS A 250 -8.21 -2.99 14.09
C HIS A 250 -7.42 -1.70 13.86
N VAL A 251 -6.13 -1.67 14.21
CA VAL A 251 -5.24 -0.52 13.98
C VAL A 251 -4.61 -0.54 12.59
N LYS A 252 -4.19 -1.71 12.11
CA LYS A 252 -3.35 -1.86 10.91
C LYS A 252 -4.01 -2.57 9.73
N GLY A 253 -5.12 -3.27 9.95
CA GLY A 253 -5.96 -3.87 8.92
C GLY A 253 -5.42 -5.14 8.24
N ALA A 254 -4.34 -5.74 8.75
CA ALA A 254 -3.68 -6.91 8.13
C ALA A 254 -4.47 -8.21 8.36
N MET A 255 -5.06 -8.80 7.32
CA MET A 255 -5.95 -9.96 7.42
C MET A 255 -5.30 -11.17 8.13
N GLU A 256 -4.00 -11.36 7.95
CA GLU A 256 -3.25 -12.45 8.59
C GLU A 256 -3.30 -12.36 10.13
N ASP A 257 -3.40 -11.15 10.70
CA ASP A 257 -3.52 -10.96 12.15
C ASP A 257 -4.85 -11.51 12.67
N ILE A 258 -5.95 -11.33 11.94
CA ILE A 258 -7.27 -11.81 12.38
C ILE A 258 -7.41 -13.33 12.19
N GLU A 259 -6.82 -13.88 11.13
CA GLU A 259 -6.79 -15.32 10.89
C GLU A 259 -5.98 -16.04 11.96
N GLU A 260 -4.81 -15.51 12.29
CA GLU A 260 -3.98 -16.03 13.38
C GLU A 260 -4.68 -15.88 14.73
N ALA A 261 -5.31 -14.73 15.01
CA ALA A 261 -6.07 -14.51 16.24
C ALA A 261 -7.16 -15.57 16.43
N ILE A 262 -7.95 -15.85 15.38
CA ILE A 262 -9.00 -16.88 15.40
C ILE A 262 -8.39 -18.25 15.67
N ALA A 263 -7.26 -18.59 15.05
CA ALA A 263 -6.58 -19.87 15.27
C ALA A 263 -6.13 -20.02 16.73
N MET A 264 -5.48 -19.00 17.30
CA MET A 264 -5.01 -19.02 18.69
C MET A 264 -6.17 -19.10 19.70
N ILE A 265 -7.24 -18.34 19.48
CA ILE A 265 -8.41 -18.38 20.37
C ILE A 265 -9.16 -19.72 20.25
N ARG A 266 -9.22 -20.32 19.05
CA ARG A 266 -9.77 -21.68 18.87
C ARG A 266 -8.97 -22.73 19.62
N GLU A 267 -7.63 -22.69 19.55
CA GLU A 267 -6.76 -23.58 20.31
C GLU A 267 -6.98 -23.40 21.83
N ALA A 268 -7.05 -22.15 22.31
CA ALA A 268 -7.35 -21.85 23.70
C ALA A 268 -8.73 -22.40 24.14
N ALA A 269 -9.75 -22.22 23.30
CA ALA A 269 -11.11 -22.71 23.57
C ALA A 269 -11.21 -24.24 23.54
N ALA A 270 -10.40 -24.93 22.74
CA ALA A 270 -10.33 -26.38 22.70
C ALA A 270 -9.61 -26.96 23.93
N GLY A 271 -8.58 -26.28 24.43
CA GLY A 271 -7.84 -26.67 25.64
C GLY A 271 -8.54 -26.34 26.97
N THR A 272 -9.61 -25.55 26.94
CA THR A 272 -10.34 -25.11 28.14
C THR A 272 -11.58 -25.99 28.37
N PRO A 273 -11.81 -26.57 29.57
CA PRO A 273 -13.03 -27.35 29.87
C PRO A 273 -14.33 -26.57 29.61
N LEU A 274 -15.42 -27.27 29.31
CA LEU A 274 -16.72 -26.65 28.99
C LEU A 274 -17.35 -25.88 30.17
N ASP A 275 -17.07 -26.33 31.39
CA ASP A 275 -17.53 -25.78 32.66
C ASP A 275 -16.56 -24.76 33.28
N HIS A 276 -15.47 -24.42 32.59
CA HIS A 276 -14.49 -23.46 33.08
C HIS A 276 -15.13 -22.06 33.26
N PRO A 277 -14.92 -21.39 34.40
CA PRO A 277 -15.59 -20.12 34.74
C PRO A 277 -15.32 -18.97 33.76
N ASP A 278 -14.15 -18.98 33.10
CA ASP A 278 -13.76 -17.95 32.12
C ASP A 278 -13.95 -18.36 30.65
N ARG A 279 -14.59 -19.52 30.37
CA ARG A 279 -14.79 -19.99 28.99
C ARG A 279 -15.58 -19.00 28.14
N TRP A 280 -16.52 -18.28 28.75
CA TRP A 280 -17.34 -17.30 28.04
C TRP A 280 -16.50 -16.16 27.42
N CYS A 281 -15.33 -15.80 27.99
CA CYS A 281 -14.40 -14.83 27.42
C CYS A 281 -13.83 -15.31 26.08
N LEU A 282 -13.44 -16.58 26.01
CA LEU A 282 -12.90 -17.21 24.80
C LEU A 282 -13.96 -17.27 23.69
N LEU A 283 -15.21 -17.63 24.04
CA LEU A 283 -16.32 -17.65 23.10
C LEU A 283 -16.66 -16.25 22.58
N ARG A 284 -16.61 -15.23 23.44
CA ARG A 284 -16.79 -13.82 23.07
C ARG A 284 -15.74 -13.40 22.04
N ASP A 285 -14.47 -13.63 22.35
CA ASP A 285 -13.37 -13.13 21.53
C ASP A 285 -13.25 -13.92 20.22
N LEU A 286 -13.61 -15.21 20.22
CA LEU A 286 -13.73 -15.99 18.99
C LEU A 286 -14.87 -15.48 18.11
N GLY A 287 -16.04 -15.21 18.70
CA GLY A 287 -17.18 -14.65 17.99
C GLY A 287 -16.87 -13.27 17.39
N HIS A 288 -16.20 -12.39 18.14
CA HIS A 288 -15.73 -11.09 17.65
C HIS A 288 -14.70 -11.24 16.53
N GLY A 289 -13.76 -12.19 16.66
CA GLY A 289 -12.78 -12.49 15.62
C GLY A 289 -13.44 -12.90 14.30
N LEU A 290 -14.42 -13.81 14.37
CA LEU A 290 -15.19 -14.29 13.22
C LEU A 290 -16.09 -13.19 12.60
N GLU A 291 -16.72 -12.35 13.40
CA GLU A 291 -17.47 -11.17 12.93
C GLU A 291 -16.55 -10.17 12.21
N THR A 292 -15.36 -9.93 12.76
CA THR A 292 -14.33 -9.09 12.15
C THR A 292 -13.85 -9.68 10.83
N ARG A 293 -13.60 -11.00 10.77
CA ARG A 293 -13.22 -11.70 9.54
C ARG A 293 -14.33 -11.66 8.49
N TYR A 294 -15.58 -11.85 8.92
CA TYR A 294 -16.75 -11.69 8.06
C TYR A 294 -16.79 -10.30 7.43
N ASN A 295 -16.49 -9.23 8.18
CA ASN A 295 -16.49 -7.88 7.62
C ASN A 295 -15.54 -7.70 6.44
N ARG A 296 -14.43 -8.46 6.40
CA ARG A 296 -13.47 -8.46 5.30
C ARG A 296 -13.81 -9.47 4.21
N ALA A 297 -14.00 -10.74 4.56
CA ALA A 297 -14.15 -11.86 3.64
C ALA A 297 -15.60 -12.10 3.14
N LYS A 298 -16.59 -11.52 3.84
CA LYS A 298 -18.03 -11.67 3.58
C LYS A 298 -18.54 -13.13 3.56
N ALA A 299 -17.83 -14.05 4.21
CA ALA A 299 -18.19 -15.46 4.29
C ALA A 299 -19.31 -15.69 5.32
N MET A 300 -20.54 -15.99 4.87
CA MET A 300 -21.71 -16.14 5.77
C MET A 300 -21.50 -17.16 6.89
N LYS A 301 -20.76 -18.24 6.64
CA LYS A 301 -20.43 -19.27 7.65
C LYS A 301 -19.77 -18.67 8.89
N ASP A 302 -18.89 -17.70 8.73
CA ASP A 302 -18.21 -17.03 9.85
C ASP A 302 -19.19 -16.22 10.69
N LEU A 303 -20.14 -15.56 10.03
CA LEU A 303 -21.13 -14.73 10.70
C LEU A 303 -22.13 -15.57 11.49
N ASP A 304 -22.59 -16.68 10.92
CA ASP A 304 -23.50 -17.60 11.61
C ASP A 304 -22.81 -18.23 12.83
N GLU A 305 -21.56 -18.68 12.68
CA GLU A 305 -20.75 -19.19 13.79
C GLU A 305 -20.51 -18.11 14.85
N ALA A 306 -20.24 -16.86 14.46
CA ALA A 306 -20.06 -15.74 15.38
C ALA A 306 -21.31 -15.50 16.25
N VAL A 307 -22.50 -15.47 15.63
CA VAL A 307 -23.76 -15.27 16.37
C VAL A 307 -23.98 -16.40 17.37
N ASP A 308 -23.75 -17.65 16.98
CA ASP A 308 -23.94 -18.80 17.86
C ASP A 308 -22.98 -18.79 19.05
N LEU A 309 -21.70 -18.48 18.82
CA LEU A 309 -20.69 -18.36 19.88
C LEU A 309 -20.98 -17.21 20.82
N LEU A 310 -21.43 -16.06 20.30
CA LEU A 310 -21.78 -14.89 21.10
C LEU A 310 -23.03 -15.15 21.95
N ARG A 311 -24.04 -15.84 21.41
CA ARG A 311 -25.21 -16.29 22.21
C ARG A 311 -24.81 -17.25 23.33
N GLN A 312 -23.91 -18.21 23.04
CA GLN A 312 -23.36 -19.10 24.06
C GLN A 312 -22.58 -18.34 25.14
N SER A 313 -21.77 -17.37 24.74
CA SER A 313 -21.02 -16.50 25.66
C SER A 313 -21.95 -15.72 26.59
N VAL A 314 -23.02 -15.09 26.05
CA VAL A 314 -24.03 -14.38 26.85
C VAL A 314 -24.72 -15.32 27.85
N LYS A 315 -25.05 -16.55 27.44
CA LYS A 315 -25.71 -17.54 28.31
C LYS A 315 -24.79 -18.07 29.41
N ALA A 316 -23.50 -18.22 29.13
CA ALA A 316 -22.51 -18.78 30.05
C ALA A 316 -21.94 -17.75 31.05
N ALA A 317 -22.21 -16.46 30.85
CA ALA A 317 -21.72 -15.39 31.72
C ALA A 317 -22.31 -15.50 33.15
N PRO A 318 -21.49 -15.55 34.22
CA PRO A 318 -21.99 -15.67 35.59
C PRO A 318 -22.82 -14.45 36.03
N PRO A 319 -24.02 -14.64 36.63
CA PRO A 319 -24.80 -13.52 37.17
C PRO A 319 -24.10 -12.90 38.39
N GLY A 320 -23.88 -11.58 38.36
CA GLY A 320 -23.34 -10.81 39.49
C GLY A 320 -21.84 -10.55 39.47
N ILE A 321 -21.05 -11.20 38.60
CA ILE A 321 -19.66 -10.79 38.34
C ILE A 321 -19.69 -9.67 37.28
N GLN A 322 -19.86 -8.43 37.72
CA GLN A 322 -19.62 -7.29 36.86
C GLN A 322 -18.15 -6.85 37.02
N PRO A 323 -17.44 -6.56 35.90
CA PRO A 323 -18.05 -5.70 34.91
C PRO A 323 -17.84 -6.08 33.42
N GLU A 324 -17.76 -7.36 33.03
CA GLU A 324 -17.59 -7.75 31.61
C GLU A 324 -18.85 -8.00 30.72
N PRO A 325 -20.09 -8.18 31.25
CA PRO A 325 -21.31 -8.41 30.45
C PRO A 325 -21.68 -7.40 29.34
N PRO A 326 -21.23 -6.13 29.32
CA PRO A 326 -21.61 -5.21 28.25
C PRO A 326 -21.03 -5.59 26.88
N MET A 327 -19.83 -6.17 26.83
CA MET A 327 -19.09 -6.39 25.57
C MET A 327 -19.68 -7.50 24.71
N GLN A 328 -20.08 -8.64 25.29
CA GLN A 328 -20.70 -9.73 24.52
C GLN A 328 -22.01 -9.27 23.88
N LEU A 329 -22.82 -8.50 24.61
CA LEU A 329 -24.10 -7.97 24.12
C LEU A 329 -23.87 -7.03 22.93
N TRP A 330 -22.85 -6.17 23.01
CA TRP A 330 -22.49 -5.29 21.90
C TRP A 330 -22.01 -6.08 20.67
N PHE A 331 -21.10 -7.04 20.85
CA PHE A 331 -20.62 -7.88 19.74
C PHE A 331 -21.76 -8.70 19.12
N LEU A 332 -22.64 -9.28 19.95
CA LEU A 332 -23.83 -10.01 19.49
C LEU A 332 -24.74 -9.10 18.67
N GLY A 333 -25.00 -7.88 19.15
CA GLY A 333 -25.76 -6.87 18.41
C GLY A 333 -25.16 -6.56 17.03
N ASN A 334 -23.82 -6.42 16.93
CA ASN A 334 -23.15 -6.18 15.65
C ASN A 334 -23.31 -7.37 14.71
N ALA A 335 -23.04 -8.59 15.19
CA ALA A 335 -23.16 -9.80 14.38
C ALA A 335 -24.59 -10.00 13.85
N LEU A 336 -25.59 -9.78 14.69
CA LEU A 336 -27.01 -9.83 14.29
C LEU A 336 -27.36 -8.73 13.28
N HIS A 337 -26.87 -7.50 13.46
CA HIS A 337 -27.09 -6.40 12.49
C HIS A 337 -26.46 -6.69 11.12
N TRP A 338 -25.27 -7.28 11.10
CA TRP A 338 -24.65 -7.76 9.85
C TRP A 338 -25.46 -8.88 9.21
N ARG A 339 -25.98 -9.81 10.00
CA ARG A 339 -26.77 -10.94 9.49
C ARG A 339 -28.07 -10.43 8.87
N PHE A 340 -28.78 -9.53 9.59
CA PHE A 340 -29.91 -8.78 9.05
C PHE A 340 -29.58 -8.09 7.73
N SER A 341 -28.42 -7.41 7.62
CA SER A 341 -28.03 -6.70 6.41
C SER A 341 -27.85 -7.61 5.18
N ARG A 342 -27.71 -8.93 5.38
CA ARG A 342 -27.63 -9.92 4.29
C ARG A 342 -28.92 -10.69 4.06
N THR A 343 -29.60 -11.09 5.13
CA THR A 343 -30.78 -11.95 5.06
C THR A 343 -32.07 -11.15 4.95
N GLY A 344 -32.08 -9.90 5.43
CA GLY A 344 -33.27 -9.08 5.60
C GLY A 344 -34.16 -9.52 6.78
N ALA A 345 -33.72 -10.48 7.60
CA ALA A 345 -34.48 -11.02 8.73
C ALA A 345 -34.61 -9.96 9.83
N ILE A 346 -35.79 -9.35 9.94
CA ILE A 346 -36.03 -8.21 10.84
C ILE A 346 -35.89 -8.60 12.31
N GLU A 347 -36.13 -9.87 12.64
CA GLU A 347 -36.00 -10.44 13.98
C GLU A 347 -34.56 -10.30 14.50
N ASP A 348 -33.56 -10.47 13.63
CA ASP A 348 -32.16 -10.26 13.98
C ASP A 348 -31.89 -8.79 14.34
N LEU A 349 -32.52 -7.84 13.62
CA LEU A 349 -32.37 -6.42 13.90
C LEU A 349 -33.05 -6.01 15.20
N GLU A 350 -34.21 -6.59 15.51
CA GLU A 350 -34.92 -6.36 16.76
C GLU A 350 -34.12 -6.89 17.96
N GLU A 351 -33.56 -8.10 17.83
CA GLU A 351 -32.65 -8.66 18.83
C GLU A 351 -31.39 -7.79 18.97
N ALA A 352 -30.80 -7.30 17.86
CA ALA A 352 -29.64 -6.41 17.90
C ALA A 352 -29.93 -5.10 18.67
N ILE A 353 -31.09 -4.48 18.46
CA ILE A 353 -31.53 -3.29 19.20
C ILE A 353 -31.70 -3.61 20.69
N GLN A 354 -32.29 -4.76 21.02
CA GLN A 354 -32.44 -5.19 22.41
C GLN A 354 -31.09 -5.35 23.10
N MET A 355 -30.14 -6.06 22.47
CA MET A 355 -28.79 -6.26 22.99
C MET A 355 -28.03 -4.93 23.10
N GLY A 356 -28.14 -4.06 22.10
CA GLY A 356 -27.52 -2.73 22.11
C GLY A 356 -28.03 -1.83 23.24
N ARG A 357 -29.35 -1.83 23.50
CA ARG A 357 -29.95 -1.09 24.63
C ARG A 357 -29.44 -1.60 25.97
N GLN A 358 -29.34 -2.92 26.14
CA GLN A 358 -28.79 -3.52 27.36
C GLN A 358 -27.31 -3.18 27.54
N ALA A 359 -26.51 -3.21 26.47
CA ALA A 359 -25.10 -2.86 26.50
C ALA A 359 -24.85 -1.40 26.91
N VAL A 360 -25.68 -0.47 26.43
CA VAL A 360 -25.59 0.97 26.76
C VAL A 360 -26.08 1.27 28.19
N ALA A 361 -27.09 0.54 28.67
CA ALA A 361 -27.69 0.73 29.99
C ALA A 361 -26.88 0.14 31.16
N ALA A 362 -25.87 -0.69 30.88
CA ALA A 362 -25.08 -1.35 31.91
C ALA A 362 -24.28 -0.32 32.78
N PRO A 363 -24.27 -0.47 34.13
CA PRO A 363 -23.53 0.44 35.00
C PRO A 363 -22.03 0.43 34.71
N ALA A 364 -21.44 1.61 34.46
CA ALA A 364 -20.00 1.75 34.22
C ALA A 364 -19.31 2.42 35.42
N PRO A 365 -18.38 1.77 36.15
CA PRO A 365 -17.46 2.48 37.02
C PRO A 365 -16.53 3.40 36.20
N ASN A 366 -16.08 4.51 36.82
CA ASN A 366 -15.27 5.58 36.23
C ASN A 366 -13.86 5.12 35.76
N ASN A 367 -13.76 4.35 34.67
CA ASN A 367 -12.49 4.14 33.98
C ASN A 367 -12.57 4.52 32.49
N TYR A 368 -11.43 4.85 31.89
CA TYR A 368 -11.33 5.37 30.53
C TYR A 368 -11.80 4.35 29.46
N GLN A 369 -11.42 3.08 29.57
CA GLN A 369 -11.79 2.04 28.61
C GLN A 369 -13.30 1.72 28.59
N ARG A 370 -13.98 1.78 29.74
CA ARG A 370 -15.43 1.54 29.80
C ARG A 370 -16.25 2.69 29.23
N ARG A 371 -15.75 3.92 29.34
CA ARG A 371 -16.34 5.07 28.62
C ARG A 371 -16.20 4.89 27.11
N ALA A 372 -15.01 4.51 26.64
CA ALA A 372 -14.77 4.20 25.23
C ALA A 372 -15.70 3.10 24.69
N PHE A 373 -15.85 2.00 25.45
CA PHE A 373 -16.78 0.92 25.13
C PHE A 373 -18.24 1.41 25.05
N ARG A 374 -18.72 2.15 26.06
CA ARG A 374 -20.09 2.69 26.07
C ARG A 374 -20.36 3.55 24.84
N PHE A 375 -19.40 4.37 24.41
CA PHE A 375 -19.53 5.17 23.20
C PHE A 375 -19.56 4.32 21.92
N ALA A 376 -18.74 3.28 21.83
CA ALA A 376 -18.79 2.33 20.72
C ALA A 376 -20.14 1.60 20.64
N ALA A 377 -20.65 1.10 21.78
CA ALA A 377 -21.97 0.48 21.88
C ALA A 377 -23.10 1.44 21.53
N THR A 378 -22.99 2.71 21.96
CA THR A 378 -23.97 3.76 21.61
C THR A 378 -23.99 4.04 20.11
N GLY A 379 -22.81 4.14 19.48
CA GLY A 379 -22.70 4.31 18.03
C GLY A 379 -23.26 3.12 17.23
N SER A 380 -23.03 1.89 17.70
CA SER A 380 -23.63 0.69 17.11
C SER A 380 -25.15 0.66 17.28
N LEU A 381 -25.67 0.93 18.48
CA LEU A 381 -27.11 1.01 18.72
C LEU A 381 -27.78 2.05 17.80
N ALA A 382 -27.16 3.22 17.64
CA ALA A 382 -27.65 4.24 16.73
C ALA A 382 -27.70 3.76 15.26
N GLN A 383 -26.71 2.97 14.81
CA GLN A 383 -26.76 2.33 13.49
C GLN A 383 -27.90 1.31 13.37
N TYR A 384 -28.14 0.49 14.39
CA TYR A 384 -29.25 -0.48 14.37
C TYR A 384 -30.59 0.24 14.24
N LEU A 385 -30.79 1.30 15.03
CA LEU A 385 -31.99 2.16 14.98
C LEU A 385 -32.15 2.82 13.60
N ALA A 386 -31.06 3.31 13.00
CA ALA A 386 -31.10 3.88 11.65
C ALA A 386 -31.45 2.83 10.58
N SER A 387 -30.92 1.61 10.67
CA SER A 387 -31.33 0.50 9.78
C SER A 387 -32.78 0.09 9.99
N TYR A 388 -33.28 0.13 11.23
CA TYR A 388 -34.68 -0.19 11.53
C TYR A 388 -35.61 0.88 10.94
N HIS A 389 -35.22 2.15 11.01
CA HIS A 389 -35.89 3.24 10.29
C HIS A 389 -35.93 2.98 8.78
N GLU A 390 -34.84 2.57 8.15
CA GLU A 390 -34.82 2.29 6.71
C GLU A 390 -35.79 1.19 6.27
N ARG A 391 -36.08 0.24 7.16
CA ARG A 391 -37.06 -0.84 6.90
C ARG A 391 -38.50 -0.45 7.20
N THR A 392 -38.73 0.32 8.25
CA THR A 392 -40.09 0.62 8.76
C THR A 392 -40.62 1.97 8.29
N GLY A 393 -39.73 2.90 7.93
CA GLY A 393 -40.04 4.30 7.65
C GLY A 393 -40.29 5.15 8.91
N ASP A 394 -40.21 4.59 10.12
CA ASP A 394 -40.49 5.34 11.36
C ASP A 394 -39.33 6.26 11.73
N LEU A 395 -39.51 7.57 11.52
CA LEU A 395 -38.50 8.60 11.78
C LEU A 395 -38.06 8.67 13.25
N LYS A 396 -38.88 8.19 14.19
CA LYS A 396 -38.54 8.24 15.63
C LYS A 396 -37.25 7.50 15.95
N HIS A 397 -37.00 6.36 15.30
CA HIS A 397 -35.77 5.59 15.49
C HIS A 397 -34.54 6.34 14.94
N LEU A 398 -34.71 7.06 13.83
CA LEU A 398 -33.64 7.89 13.27
C LEU A 398 -33.34 9.10 14.16
N ASP A 399 -34.37 9.72 14.73
CA ASP A 399 -34.22 10.82 15.70
C ASP A 399 -33.54 10.33 17.00
N GLU A 400 -33.92 9.15 17.52
CA GLU A 400 -33.25 8.50 18.64
C GLU A 400 -31.76 8.24 18.34
N ALA A 401 -31.44 7.74 17.14
CA ALA A 401 -30.06 7.52 16.69
C ALA A 401 -29.23 8.81 16.66
N ILE A 402 -29.81 9.90 16.16
CA ILE A 402 -29.18 11.23 16.11
C ILE A 402 -28.93 11.74 17.54
N ASP A 403 -29.91 11.64 18.43
CA ASP A 403 -29.79 12.12 19.80
C ASP A 403 -28.75 11.35 20.62
N LEU A 404 -28.75 10.01 20.52
CA LEU A 404 -27.75 9.14 21.15
C LEU A 404 -26.34 9.47 20.67
N THR A 405 -26.15 9.59 19.36
CA THR A 405 -24.82 9.88 18.78
C THR A 405 -24.35 11.28 19.16
N ARG A 406 -25.25 12.27 19.17
CA ARG A 406 -24.94 13.63 19.61
C ARG A 406 -24.51 13.66 21.07
N GLN A 407 -25.22 12.98 21.97
CA GLN A 407 -24.84 12.87 23.38
C GLN A 407 -23.46 12.22 23.53
N ALA A 408 -23.21 11.09 22.86
CA ALA A 408 -21.92 10.42 22.87
C ALA A 408 -20.76 11.32 22.40
N THR A 409 -20.96 12.11 21.35
CA THR A 409 -19.91 13.05 20.89
C THR A 409 -19.59 14.15 21.90
N MET A 410 -20.58 14.66 22.64
CA MET A 410 -20.38 15.67 23.68
C MET A 410 -19.65 15.13 24.90
N GLU A 411 -19.91 13.87 25.26
CA GLU A 411 -19.29 13.19 26.40
C GLU A 411 -17.89 12.62 26.09
N SER A 412 -17.55 12.44 24.81
CA SER A 412 -16.26 11.90 24.37
C SER A 412 -15.10 12.89 24.50
N GLU A 413 -13.93 12.40 24.96
CA GLU A 413 -12.73 13.22 25.13
C GLU A 413 -12.23 13.78 23.77
N PRO A 414 -11.78 15.06 23.71
CA PRO A 414 -11.18 15.62 22.50
C PRO A 414 -9.96 14.81 22.04
N GLY A 415 -9.91 14.47 20.75
CA GLY A 415 -8.78 13.73 20.15
C GLY A 415 -8.92 12.21 20.11
N SER A 416 -9.93 11.61 20.77
CA SER A 416 -10.17 10.17 20.70
C SER A 416 -10.55 9.71 19.26
N PRO A 417 -9.96 8.64 18.70
CA PRO A 417 -10.34 8.10 17.38
C PRO A 417 -11.83 7.71 17.29
N LEU A 418 -12.43 7.29 18.41
CA LEU A 418 -13.87 6.98 18.50
C LEU A 418 -14.74 8.20 18.21
N ARG A 419 -14.28 9.40 18.56
CA ARG A 419 -15.01 10.64 18.31
C ARG A 419 -15.11 10.94 16.82
N SER A 420 -14.08 10.63 16.03
CA SER A 420 -14.11 10.74 14.56
C SER A 420 -15.26 9.90 13.97
N ARG A 421 -15.32 8.64 14.38
CA ARG A 421 -16.33 7.68 13.93
C ARG A 421 -17.74 8.12 14.31
N LEU A 422 -17.94 8.58 15.55
CA LEU A 422 -19.24 9.09 16.01
C LEU A 422 -19.69 10.33 15.22
N TYR A 423 -18.78 11.26 14.91
CA TYR A 423 -19.10 12.38 14.03
C TYR A 423 -19.47 11.92 12.61
N GLY A 424 -18.78 10.89 12.09
CA GLY A 424 -19.15 10.24 10.83
C GLY A 424 -20.59 9.72 10.85
N TYR A 425 -20.95 8.92 11.87
CA TYR A 425 -22.31 8.41 12.04
C TYR A 425 -23.36 9.51 12.19
N LEU A 426 -23.07 10.55 12.99
CA LEU A 426 -23.98 11.67 13.12
C LEU A 426 -24.21 12.38 11.79
N GLY A 427 -23.16 12.57 10.99
CA GLY A 427 -23.26 13.09 9.63
C GLY A 427 -24.16 12.24 8.74
N ASP A 428 -24.00 10.91 8.81
CA ASP A 428 -24.80 9.95 8.05
C ASP A 428 -26.28 9.99 8.42
N PHE A 429 -26.60 10.03 9.71
CA PHE A 429 -27.99 10.06 10.16
C PHE A 429 -28.67 11.37 9.80
N LEU A 430 -27.95 12.50 9.91
CA LEU A 430 -28.46 13.80 9.50
C LEU A 430 -28.73 13.88 8.00
N ILE A 431 -27.86 13.31 7.14
CA ILE A 431 -28.13 13.31 5.70
C ILE A 431 -29.30 12.37 5.35
N ARG A 432 -29.45 11.24 6.03
CA ARG A 432 -30.63 10.36 5.88
C ARG A 432 -31.92 11.06 6.28
N ARG A 433 -31.91 11.82 7.38
CA ARG A 433 -33.07 12.60 7.82
C ARG A 433 -33.38 13.71 6.83
N PHE A 434 -32.38 14.43 6.33
CA PHE A 434 -32.54 15.42 5.27
C PHE A 434 -33.21 14.83 4.02
N SER A 435 -32.83 13.65 3.57
CA SER A 435 -33.45 12.98 2.41
C SER A 435 -34.94 12.64 2.62
N ARG A 436 -35.45 12.66 3.86
CA ARG A 436 -36.85 12.41 4.20
C ARG A 436 -37.63 13.68 4.52
N THR A 437 -36.99 14.67 5.13
CA THR A 437 -37.63 15.89 5.65
C THR A 437 -37.35 17.14 4.81
N GLU A 438 -36.33 17.10 3.96
CA GLU A 438 -35.77 18.23 3.22
C GLU A 438 -35.29 19.40 4.10
N ALA A 439 -35.09 19.17 5.41
CA ALA A 439 -34.67 20.19 6.36
C ALA A 439 -33.21 20.61 6.12
N THR A 440 -32.99 21.79 5.53
CA THR A 440 -31.66 22.27 5.12
C THR A 440 -30.64 22.39 6.25
N GLU A 441 -31.10 22.57 7.50
CA GLU A 441 -30.26 22.60 8.70
C GLU A 441 -29.55 21.26 8.93
N ASP A 442 -30.21 20.12 8.67
CA ASP A 442 -29.62 18.80 8.83
C ASP A 442 -28.47 18.59 7.84
N ARG A 443 -28.63 19.09 6.62
CA ARG A 443 -27.55 19.09 5.62
C ARG A 443 -26.35 19.91 6.09
N TYR A 444 -26.57 21.12 6.61
CA TYR A 444 -25.48 21.95 7.13
C TYR A 444 -24.76 21.26 8.29
N ARG A 445 -25.51 20.73 9.27
CA ARG A 445 -24.95 20.00 10.41
C ARG A 445 -24.21 18.73 9.99
N SER A 446 -24.71 18.02 8.98
CA SER A 446 -24.04 16.83 8.42
C SER A 446 -22.65 17.16 7.89
N THR A 447 -22.52 18.21 7.07
CA THR A 447 -21.20 18.67 6.56
C THR A 447 -20.26 19.12 7.69
N ALA A 448 -20.79 19.79 8.72
CA ALA A 448 -20.00 20.16 9.90
C ALA A 448 -19.49 18.92 10.65
N CYS A 449 -20.33 17.88 10.80
CA CYS A 449 -19.94 16.62 11.44
C CYS A 449 -18.85 15.89 10.65
N TYR A 450 -18.97 15.77 9.32
CA TYR A 450 -17.91 15.16 8.51
C TYR A 450 -16.59 15.94 8.58
N ARG A 451 -16.64 17.27 8.61
CA ARG A 451 -15.44 18.10 8.80
C ARG A 451 -14.78 17.88 10.16
N LEU A 452 -15.58 17.79 11.22
CA LEU A 452 -15.08 17.47 12.56
C LEU A 452 -14.45 16.07 12.61
N ALA A 453 -15.06 15.09 11.94
CA ALA A 453 -14.51 13.74 11.83
C ALA A 453 -13.18 13.71 11.07
N LEU A 454 -13.08 14.40 9.92
CA LEU A 454 -11.84 14.50 9.13
C LEU A 454 -10.68 15.11 9.94
N ARG A 455 -10.99 16.16 10.73
CA ARG A 455 -10.01 16.95 11.49
C ARG A 455 -9.78 16.45 12.92
N SER A 456 -10.49 15.42 13.39
CA SER A 456 -10.32 14.92 14.75
C SER A 456 -9.04 14.09 14.91
N GLY A 457 -8.14 14.54 15.81
CA GLY A 457 -7.13 13.72 16.48
C GLY A 457 -5.93 13.24 15.63
N ASP A 458 -4.92 12.70 16.33
CA ASP A 458 -3.62 12.24 15.81
C ASP A 458 -3.74 11.06 14.81
N LEU A 459 -2.60 10.50 14.38
CA LEU A 459 -2.45 9.50 13.30
C LEU A 459 -3.24 8.18 13.48
N GLU A 460 -3.95 7.99 14.59
CA GLU A 460 -4.73 6.78 14.89
C GLU A 460 -6.17 6.89 14.35
N GLY A 461 -6.64 5.87 13.62
CA GLY A 461 -7.98 5.85 13.03
C GLY A 461 -8.11 6.66 11.74
N LEU A 462 -7.25 6.38 10.75
CA LEU A 462 -7.26 7.04 9.45
C LEU A 462 -8.47 6.69 8.59
N GLU A 463 -8.98 5.46 8.66
CA GLU A 463 -10.13 5.01 7.85
C GLU A 463 -11.39 5.86 8.08
N PRO A 464 -11.86 6.10 9.33
CA PRO A 464 -13.04 6.95 9.55
C PRO A 464 -12.85 8.39 9.06
N ARG A 465 -11.60 8.90 9.10
CA ARG A 465 -11.27 10.26 8.65
C ARG A 465 -11.28 10.36 7.12
N ILE A 466 -10.72 9.38 6.43
CA ILE A 466 -10.75 9.28 4.96
C ILE A 466 -12.20 9.13 4.49
N SER A 467 -12.97 8.24 5.13
CA SER A 467 -14.39 8.03 4.83
C SER A 467 -15.22 9.29 5.06
N ALA A 468 -15.01 10.00 6.17
CA ALA A 468 -15.65 11.29 6.43
C ALA A 468 -15.23 12.37 5.44
N GLY A 469 -13.94 12.41 5.07
CA GLY A 469 -13.42 13.27 4.01
C GLY A 469 -14.15 13.04 2.70
N ARG A 470 -14.31 11.78 2.27
CA ARG A 470 -15.07 11.43 1.07
C ARG A 470 -16.51 11.96 1.13
N ARG A 471 -17.22 11.68 2.22
CA ARG A 471 -18.61 12.13 2.40
C ARG A 471 -18.73 13.66 2.41
N LEU A 472 -17.76 14.35 3.03
CA LEU A 472 -17.68 15.80 3.01
C LEU A 472 -17.49 16.34 1.60
N LEU A 473 -16.51 15.82 0.86
CA LEU A 473 -16.17 16.30 -0.48
C LEU A 473 -17.26 15.97 -1.50
N SER A 474 -17.96 14.84 -1.38
CA SER A 474 -19.09 14.51 -2.27
C SER A 474 -20.40 15.22 -1.91
N SER A 475 -20.42 16.07 -0.88
CA SER A 475 -21.63 16.79 -0.46
C SER A 475 -22.05 17.86 -1.48
N GLN A 476 -23.36 17.91 -1.80
CA GLN A 476 -23.90 18.94 -2.69
C GLN A 476 -23.66 20.36 -2.14
N ASN A 477 -23.29 21.29 -3.03
CA ASN A 477 -22.97 22.68 -2.72
C ASN A 477 -21.73 22.91 -1.82
N ILE A 478 -20.91 21.89 -1.54
CA ILE A 478 -19.68 22.04 -0.74
C ILE A 478 -18.76 23.16 -1.27
N LEU A 479 -18.71 23.35 -2.60
CA LEU A 479 -17.97 24.42 -3.25
C LEU A 479 -18.41 25.84 -2.82
N ARG A 480 -19.65 26.01 -2.33
CA ARG A 480 -20.16 27.30 -1.82
C ARG A 480 -19.70 27.64 -0.41
N HIS A 481 -19.11 26.68 0.32
CA HIS A 481 -18.64 26.88 1.71
C HIS A 481 -17.28 27.62 1.80
N GLY A 482 -16.78 28.13 0.67
CA GLY A 482 -15.58 28.96 0.62
C GLY A 482 -14.27 28.17 0.63
N PRO A 483 -13.12 28.89 0.66
CA PRO A 483 -11.79 28.31 0.44
C PRO A 483 -11.36 27.25 1.46
N GLN A 484 -11.96 27.23 2.65
CA GLN A 484 -11.69 26.22 3.67
C GLN A 484 -11.96 24.79 3.16
N SER A 485 -12.93 24.64 2.25
CA SER A 485 -13.27 23.35 1.65
C SER A 485 -12.10 22.77 0.82
N TYR A 486 -11.25 23.62 0.25
CA TYR A 486 -10.01 23.18 -0.42
C TYR A 486 -9.01 22.60 0.58
N GLU A 487 -8.84 23.21 1.75
CA GLU A 487 -7.95 22.68 2.79
C GLU A 487 -8.44 21.33 3.33
N ASP A 488 -9.76 21.18 3.47
CA ASP A 488 -10.36 19.88 3.82
C ASP A 488 -10.05 18.83 2.75
N ALA A 489 -10.14 19.19 1.46
CA ALA A 489 -9.82 18.29 0.36
C ALA A 489 -8.34 17.87 0.34
N VAL A 490 -7.43 18.83 0.52
CA VAL A 490 -5.98 18.58 0.62
C VAL A 490 -5.67 17.66 1.80
N LEU A 491 -6.28 17.92 2.97
CA LEU A 491 -6.10 17.07 4.15
C LEU A 491 -6.56 15.64 3.87
N ALA A 492 -7.78 15.46 3.34
CA ALA A 492 -8.33 14.15 3.07
C ALA A 492 -7.44 13.33 2.12
N VAL A 493 -6.98 13.93 1.02
CA VAL A 493 -6.08 13.28 0.05
C VAL A 493 -4.73 12.90 0.69
N ARG A 494 -4.16 13.75 1.54
CA ARG A 494 -2.88 13.47 2.21
C ARG A 494 -2.93 12.30 3.20
N LEU A 495 -4.10 12.00 3.75
CA LEU A 495 -4.26 10.86 4.67
C LEU A 495 -4.20 9.51 3.93
N VAL A 496 -4.55 9.46 2.64
CA VAL A 496 -4.62 8.22 1.84
C VAL A 496 -3.27 7.50 1.76
N PRO A 497 -2.16 8.13 1.29
CA PRO A 497 -0.87 7.44 1.24
C PRO A 497 -0.38 7.07 2.63
N ILE A 498 -0.61 7.90 3.66
CA ILE A 498 -0.22 7.60 5.05
C ILE A 498 -0.90 6.31 5.54
N ALA A 499 -2.19 6.15 5.26
CA ALA A 499 -2.93 4.93 5.59
C ALA A 499 -2.45 3.71 4.80
N ALA A 500 -2.00 3.90 3.55
CA ALA A 500 -1.55 2.79 2.70
C ALA A 500 -0.23 2.18 3.17
N TRP A 501 0.72 2.99 3.66
CA TRP A 501 2.05 2.50 4.07
C TRP A 501 2.02 1.60 5.30
N ASP A 502 1.01 1.76 6.17
CA ASP A 502 0.80 0.88 7.32
C ASP A 502 0.21 -0.48 6.92
N ILE A 503 -0.26 -0.63 5.69
CA ILE A 503 -0.95 -1.83 5.22
C ILE A 503 -0.01 -2.69 4.38
N ILE A 504 0.12 -3.92 4.87
CA ILE A 504 1.21 -4.79 4.48
C ILE A 504 0.84 -5.65 3.26
N SER A 505 -0.39 -6.13 3.12
CA SER A 505 -0.81 -6.97 1.98
C SER A 505 -1.48 -6.13 0.87
N ALA A 506 -1.34 -6.55 -0.39
CA ALA A 506 -2.02 -5.88 -1.51
C ALA A 506 -3.57 -5.94 -1.41
N PRO A 507 -4.19 -7.06 -0.99
CA PRO A 507 -5.64 -7.12 -0.74
C PRO A 507 -6.12 -6.18 0.37
N ASP A 508 -5.36 -6.04 1.45
CA ASP A 508 -5.71 -5.12 2.55
C ASP A 508 -5.58 -3.67 2.11
N MET A 509 -4.51 -3.35 1.36
CA MET A 509 -4.28 -2.01 0.83
C MET A 509 -5.41 -1.62 -0.13
N LYS A 510 -5.81 -2.53 -1.02
CA LYS A 510 -6.95 -2.34 -1.91
C LYS A 510 -8.23 -2.02 -1.14
N PHE A 511 -8.52 -2.76 -0.07
CA PHE A 511 -9.71 -2.50 0.74
C PHE A 511 -9.69 -1.10 1.36
N MET A 512 -8.55 -0.66 1.91
CA MET A 512 -8.44 0.71 2.43
C MET A 512 -8.60 1.75 1.32
N LEU A 513 -7.94 1.58 0.18
CA LEU A 513 -8.01 2.49 -0.95
C LEU A 513 -9.43 2.60 -1.53
N SER A 514 -10.23 1.54 -1.45
CA SER A 514 -11.66 1.60 -1.81
C SER A 514 -12.47 2.62 -0.98
N GLN A 515 -12.01 2.96 0.23
CA GLN A 515 -12.62 4.00 1.06
C GLN A 515 -12.26 5.41 0.58
N ALA A 516 -11.15 5.57 -0.14
CA ALA A 516 -10.64 6.83 -0.67
C ALA A 516 -11.07 7.12 -2.13
N MET A 517 -11.87 6.25 -2.76
CA MET A 517 -12.26 6.39 -4.16
C MET A 517 -12.94 7.74 -4.46
N GLY A 518 -12.53 8.38 -5.56
CA GLY A 518 -13.01 9.68 -6.04
C GLY A 518 -12.42 10.89 -5.31
N LEU A 519 -11.79 10.68 -4.15
CA LEU A 519 -11.33 11.77 -3.27
C LEU A 519 -10.30 12.66 -3.96
N ALA A 520 -9.35 12.06 -4.67
CA ALA A 520 -8.32 12.80 -5.41
C ALA A 520 -8.93 13.64 -6.54
N SER A 521 -9.85 13.04 -7.31
CA SER A 521 -10.52 13.72 -8.42
C SER A 521 -11.40 14.89 -7.95
N ASP A 522 -12.10 14.71 -6.82
CA ASP A 522 -12.85 15.78 -6.16
C ASP A 522 -11.91 16.88 -5.62
N ALA A 523 -10.77 16.53 -5.03
CA ALA A 523 -9.80 17.51 -4.57
C ALA A 523 -9.17 18.32 -5.73
N ALA A 524 -8.88 17.68 -6.86
CA ALA A 524 -8.42 18.34 -8.07
C ALA A 524 -9.47 19.31 -8.63
N ALA A 525 -10.74 18.90 -8.64
CA ALA A 525 -11.88 19.75 -8.95
C ALA A 525 -11.94 20.99 -8.03
N PHE A 526 -11.69 20.82 -6.73
CA PHE A 526 -11.66 21.93 -5.78
C PHE A 526 -10.49 22.89 -6.05
N ALA A 527 -9.30 22.36 -6.35
CA ALA A 527 -8.12 23.17 -6.69
C ALA A 527 -8.43 24.11 -7.86
N LEU A 528 -9.07 23.59 -8.92
CA LEU A 528 -9.48 24.37 -10.07
C LEU A 528 -10.63 25.35 -9.76
N HIS A 529 -11.60 24.95 -8.94
CA HIS A 529 -12.72 25.82 -8.56
C HIS A 529 -12.25 27.04 -7.74
N PHE A 530 -11.34 26.84 -6.79
CA PHE A 530 -10.81 27.90 -5.93
C PHE A 530 -9.54 28.57 -6.48
N ALA A 531 -9.30 28.46 -7.80
CA ALA A 531 -8.20 29.11 -8.51
C ALA A 531 -6.81 28.86 -7.90
N LYS A 532 -6.55 27.65 -7.39
CA LYS A 532 -5.22 27.23 -6.89
C LYS A 532 -4.26 26.83 -8.01
N GLY A 533 -4.78 26.66 -9.23
CA GLY A 533 -4.01 26.40 -10.43
C GLY A 533 -4.03 24.93 -10.87
N PRO A 534 -3.79 24.64 -12.17
CA PRO A 534 -3.72 23.28 -12.71
C PRO A 534 -2.64 22.41 -12.07
N LEU A 535 -1.48 22.97 -11.72
CA LEU A 535 -0.39 22.23 -11.06
C LEU A 535 -0.85 21.61 -9.73
N ALA A 536 -1.53 22.39 -8.89
CA ALA A 536 -2.08 21.89 -7.63
C ALA A 536 -3.10 20.75 -7.85
N ALA A 537 -3.88 20.82 -8.94
CA ALA A 537 -4.80 19.76 -9.30
C ALA A 537 -4.05 18.47 -9.69
N VAL A 538 -3.02 18.56 -10.54
CA VAL A 538 -2.16 17.42 -10.90
C VAL A 538 -1.51 16.80 -9.66
N GLN A 539 -0.95 17.62 -8.77
CA GLN A 539 -0.33 17.14 -7.52
C GLN A 539 -1.31 16.36 -6.64
N LEU A 540 -2.56 16.82 -6.51
CA LEU A 540 -3.58 16.10 -5.75
C LEU A 540 -3.95 14.76 -6.39
N LEU A 541 -4.02 14.70 -7.73
CA LEU A 541 -4.26 13.46 -8.46
C LEU A 541 -3.12 12.45 -8.27
N GLU A 542 -1.87 12.91 -8.39
CA GLU A 542 -0.68 12.06 -8.20
C GLU A 542 -0.44 11.67 -6.73
N THR A 543 -1.03 12.41 -5.78
CA THR A 543 -0.93 12.10 -4.34
C THR A 543 -1.96 11.09 -3.87
N GLY A 544 -3.16 11.09 -4.47
CA GLY A 544 -4.31 10.32 -3.98
C GLY A 544 -4.75 9.14 -4.84
N ARG A 545 -4.10 8.91 -5.99
CA ARG A 545 -4.43 7.80 -6.92
C ARG A 545 -3.22 6.94 -7.25
N GLY A 546 -3.49 5.75 -7.81
CA GLY A 546 -2.46 4.80 -8.20
C GLY A 546 -1.53 4.44 -7.05
N ILE A 547 -2.02 4.47 -5.81
CA ILE A 547 -1.21 4.32 -4.60
C ILE A 547 -0.57 2.95 -4.59
N LEU A 548 -1.30 1.90 -4.91
CA LEU A 548 -0.81 0.52 -4.93
C LEU A 548 0.34 0.37 -5.94
N GLY A 549 0.14 0.85 -7.18
CA GLY A 549 1.18 0.84 -8.22
C GLY A 549 2.40 1.70 -7.85
N SER A 550 2.16 2.84 -7.22
CA SER A 550 3.21 3.73 -6.75
C SER A 550 4.03 3.14 -5.61
N SER A 551 3.40 2.47 -4.64
CA SER A 551 4.06 1.78 -3.53
C SER A 551 4.90 0.61 -4.02
N ILE A 552 4.41 -0.19 -4.98
CA ILE A 552 5.21 -1.25 -5.62
C ILE A 552 6.46 -0.65 -6.29
N SER A 553 6.27 0.43 -7.04
CA SER A 553 7.37 1.10 -7.72
C SER A 553 8.37 1.74 -6.75
N ASP A 554 7.88 2.27 -5.62
CA ASP A 554 8.71 2.85 -4.56
C ASP A 554 9.58 1.78 -3.91
N LEU A 555 9.00 0.59 -3.67
CA LEU A 555 9.73 -0.59 -3.21
C LEU A 555 10.70 -1.17 -4.24
N ARG A 556 10.64 -0.77 -5.51
CA ARG A 556 11.53 -1.20 -6.60
C ARG A 556 12.39 -0.07 -7.15
N THR A 557 12.46 1.05 -6.44
CA THR A 557 13.21 2.20 -6.93
C THR A 557 14.70 1.88 -6.97
N ASP A 558 15.35 2.24 -8.07
CA ASP A 558 16.80 2.13 -8.21
C ASP A 558 17.48 3.06 -7.20
N ILE A 559 18.25 2.46 -6.31
CA ILE A 559 19.00 3.14 -5.24
C ILE A 559 20.49 3.19 -5.54
N SER A 560 20.93 2.93 -6.78
CA SER A 560 22.35 2.95 -7.16
C SER A 560 23.02 4.27 -6.83
N GLU A 561 22.34 5.40 -7.08
CA GLU A 561 22.89 6.72 -6.74
C GLU A 561 22.92 6.97 -5.22
N LEU A 562 21.87 6.52 -4.50
CA LEU A 562 21.86 6.54 -3.04
C LEU A 562 22.96 5.66 -2.47
N ARG A 563 23.26 4.51 -3.09
CA ARG A 563 24.34 3.60 -2.70
C ARG A 563 25.70 4.24 -2.84
N LYS A 564 25.94 4.95 -3.95
CA LYS A 564 27.20 5.65 -4.21
C LYS A 564 27.43 6.79 -3.21
N GLN A 565 26.42 7.61 -2.96
CA GLN A 565 26.58 8.82 -2.13
C GLN A 565 26.36 8.56 -0.63
N HIS A 566 25.46 7.66 -0.27
CA HIS A 566 25.04 7.38 1.10
C HIS A 566 24.80 5.87 1.35
N PRO A 567 25.86 5.05 1.35
CA PRO A 567 25.76 3.59 1.40
C PRO A 567 25.01 3.06 2.63
N THR A 568 25.15 3.70 3.79
CA THR A 568 24.45 3.30 5.03
C THR A 568 22.93 3.50 4.94
N LEU A 569 22.48 4.60 4.34
CA LEU A 569 21.05 4.85 4.11
C LEU A 569 20.50 3.92 3.03
N ALA A 570 21.31 3.62 2.02
CA ALA A 570 20.95 2.68 0.96
C ALA A 570 20.81 1.24 1.51
N ASP A 571 21.75 0.77 2.34
CA ASP A 571 21.65 -0.52 3.05
C ASP A 571 20.39 -0.59 3.92
N ALA A 572 20.08 0.48 4.65
CA ALA A 572 18.89 0.55 5.50
C ALA A 572 17.60 0.47 4.66
N PHE A 573 17.57 1.15 3.51
CA PHE A 573 16.46 1.14 2.57
C PHE A 573 16.30 -0.20 1.86
N GLU A 574 17.39 -0.84 1.45
CA GLU A 574 17.38 -2.17 0.86
C GLU A 574 16.94 -3.24 1.87
N GLY A 575 17.43 -3.18 3.11
CA GLY A 575 16.94 -4.04 4.19
C GLY A 575 15.45 -3.85 4.45
N PHE A 576 14.94 -2.63 4.29
CA PHE A 576 13.51 -2.35 4.33
C PHE A 576 12.75 -2.97 3.14
N GLN A 577 13.24 -2.78 1.90
CA GLN A 577 12.67 -3.38 0.70
C GLN A 577 12.60 -4.91 0.83
N HIS A 578 13.67 -5.56 1.28
CA HIS A 578 13.71 -7.00 1.51
C HIS A 578 12.68 -7.46 2.54
N ARG A 579 12.54 -6.80 3.69
CA ARG A 579 11.57 -7.22 4.72
C ARG A 579 10.12 -7.10 4.28
N LEU A 580 9.80 -6.09 3.46
CA LEU A 580 8.46 -5.96 2.89
C LEU A 580 8.22 -6.87 1.68
N ASN A 581 9.24 -7.13 0.86
CA ASN A 581 9.13 -8.03 -0.31
C ASN A 581 9.14 -9.52 0.09
N ALA A 582 9.95 -9.92 1.08
CA ALA A 582 10.19 -11.33 1.44
C ALA A 582 8.96 -12.07 2.00
N SER A 583 7.95 -11.34 2.49
CA SER A 583 6.76 -11.95 3.11
C SER A 583 5.44 -11.28 2.74
N ARG A 584 5.39 -10.38 1.74
CA ARG A 584 4.10 -9.96 1.17
C ARG A 584 3.35 -11.12 0.49
N PHE A 585 4.07 -12.21 0.17
CA PHE A 585 3.70 -13.14 -0.89
C PHE A 585 4.13 -14.61 -0.67
N GLN A 586 4.42 -15.03 0.57
CA GLN A 586 4.63 -16.45 0.91
C GLN A 586 3.35 -17.06 1.51
N ASP A 587 2.97 -18.24 1.00
CA ASP A 587 1.93 -19.08 1.59
C ASP A 587 2.38 -19.76 2.88
N ILE A 588 1.38 -20.00 3.72
CA ILE A 588 1.43 -20.50 5.09
C ILE A 588 2.07 -21.90 5.13
N ALA A 589 3.31 -21.98 5.62
CA ALA A 589 3.83 -23.20 6.22
C ALA A 589 3.72 -23.06 7.75
N GLY A 590 2.77 -23.79 8.33
CA GLY A 590 2.49 -23.80 9.75
C GLY A 590 3.71 -24.19 10.57
N VAL A 591 4.36 -23.20 11.17
CA VAL A 591 5.25 -23.39 12.31
C VAL A 591 4.80 -22.41 13.38
N VAL A 592 4.06 -22.93 14.36
CA VAL A 592 3.75 -22.23 15.61
C VAL A 592 5.08 -22.06 16.36
N GLY A 593 5.53 -20.81 16.56
CA GLY A 593 6.73 -20.52 17.37
C GLY A 593 7.92 -19.91 16.63
N SER A 594 7.72 -19.27 15.46
CA SER A 594 8.69 -18.31 14.93
C SER A 594 7.98 -16.98 14.70
N SER A 595 8.66 -15.85 14.87
CA SER A 595 8.08 -14.52 14.63
C SER A 595 7.32 -14.53 13.30
N SER A 596 5.99 -14.36 13.33
CA SER A 596 5.17 -14.40 12.13
C SER A 596 5.71 -13.38 11.12
N GLY A 597 5.77 -13.72 9.83
CA GLY A 597 6.21 -12.76 8.79
C GLY A 597 5.44 -11.43 8.85
N THR A 598 4.24 -11.43 9.40
CA THR A 598 3.44 -10.23 9.69
C THR A 598 4.06 -9.32 10.75
N ASP A 599 4.65 -9.86 11.81
CA ASP A 599 5.31 -9.08 12.89
C ASP A 599 6.52 -8.30 12.34
N GLN A 600 7.34 -8.95 11.52
CA GLN A 600 8.51 -8.33 10.89
C GLN A 600 8.11 -7.21 9.91
N ARG A 601 6.98 -7.38 9.21
CA ARG A 601 6.45 -6.39 8.27
C ARG A 601 5.93 -5.14 9.01
N HIS A 602 5.18 -5.31 10.11
CA HIS A 602 4.73 -4.17 10.95
C HIS A 602 5.91 -3.41 11.54
N PHE A 603 6.95 -4.12 11.99
CA PHE A 603 8.18 -3.49 12.49
C PHE A 603 8.89 -2.66 11.41
N ALA A 604 9.04 -3.20 10.19
CA ALA A 604 9.65 -2.48 9.08
C ALA A 604 8.85 -1.23 8.66
N ALA A 605 7.52 -1.32 8.61
CA ALA A 605 6.64 -0.19 8.28
C ALA A 605 6.79 0.99 9.25
N ARG A 606 6.98 0.73 10.55
CA ARG A 606 7.18 1.78 11.58
C ARG A 606 8.46 2.60 11.39
N GLN A 607 9.53 1.99 10.88
CA GLN A 607 10.82 2.68 10.68
C GLN A 607 10.85 3.54 9.41
N MET A 608 9.92 3.31 8.49
CA MET A 608 9.92 3.91 7.16
C MET A 608 9.84 5.44 7.15
N PRO A 609 8.94 6.11 7.90
CA PRO A 609 8.86 7.57 7.87
C PRO A 609 10.16 8.24 8.29
N GLN A 610 10.85 7.65 9.27
CA GLN A 610 12.13 8.15 9.78
C GLN A 610 13.24 7.95 8.74
N LEU A 611 13.29 6.76 8.11
CA LEU A 611 14.25 6.46 7.06
C LEU A 611 14.08 7.37 5.83
N LEU A 612 12.85 7.52 5.34
CA LEU A 612 12.56 8.42 4.22
C LEU A 612 12.90 9.86 4.55
N ARG A 613 12.63 10.32 5.79
CA ARG A 613 13.03 11.65 6.23
C ARG A 613 14.55 11.81 6.24
N ALA A 614 15.28 10.83 6.76
CA ALA A 614 16.74 10.84 6.75
C ALA A 614 17.30 10.89 5.33
N ILE A 615 16.76 10.10 4.38
CA ILE A 615 17.16 10.15 2.96
C ILE A 615 16.86 11.53 2.36
N ARG A 616 15.65 12.06 2.57
CA ARG A 616 15.21 13.34 1.99
C ARG A 616 15.95 14.56 2.55
N THR A 617 16.59 14.45 3.71
CA THR A 617 17.47 15.51 4.22
C THR A 617 18.82 15.61 3.51
N LYS A 618 19.18 14.63 2.67
CA LYS A 618 20.43 14.65 1.90
C LYS A 618 20.28 15.44 0.61
N ASP A 619 21.34 16.15 0.24
CA ASP A 619 21.39 16.88 -1.03
C ASP A 619 21.30 15.91 -2.21
N GLY A 620 20.55 16.30 -3.25
CA GLY A 620 20.19 15.41 -4.36
C GLY A 620 19.03 14.44 -4.09
N PHE A 621 18.67 14.17 -2.83
CA PHE A 621 17.63 13.20 -2.44
C PHE A 621 16.36 13.82 -1.85
N LYS A 622 16.23 15.15 -1.85
CA LYS A 622 15.03 15.88 -1.34
C LYS A 622 13.71 15.35 -1.93
N ARG A 623 13.75 14.84 -3.16
CA ARG A 623 12.60 14.31 -3.91
C ARG A 623 12.49 12.77 -3.88
N PHE A 624 13.29 12.09 -3.06
CA PHE A 624 13.30 10.62 -2.99
C PHE A 624 11.90 10.08 -2.65
N LEU A 625 11.32 9.31 -3.57
CA LEU A 625 9.95 8.76 -3.48
C LEU A 625 8.83 9.80 -3.24
N VAL A 626 9.03 11.04 -3.69
CA VAL A 626 7.96 12.05 -3.74
C VAL A 626 7.32 12.01 -5.13
N PRO A 627 6.00 12.24 -5.28
CA PRO A 627 5.37 12.39 -6.60
C PRO A 627 6.11 13.41 -7.48
N PRO A 628 6.01 13.28 -8.82
CA PRO A 628 6.55 14.30 -9.72
C PRO A 628 5.86 15.65 -9.46
N PHE A 629 6.52 16.74 -9.86
CA PHE A 629 6.06 18.13 -9.83
C PHE A 629 6.26 18.93 -8.52
N ASP A 630 7.35 19.71 -8.50
CA ASP A 630 7.45 21.01 -7.79
C ASP A 630 7.09 22.13 -8.80
N ASP A 631 7.38 23.40 -8.48
CA ASP A 631 7.14 24.55 -9.39
C ASP A 631 7.94 24.49 -10.71
N ASP A 632 8.97 23.64 -10.82
CA ASP A 632 9.79 23.48 -12.03
C ASP A 632 10.02 21.99 -12.35
N GLY A 633 9.70 21.55 -13.59
CA GLY A 633 10.07 20.21 -14.07
C GLY A 633 9.08 19.45 -14.96
N TRP A 634 8.01 20.08 -15.48
CA TRP A 634 7.10 19.45 -16.45
C TRP A 634 7.62 19.47 -17.88
N GLU A 635 8.55 20.36 -18.23
CA GLU A 635 9.10 20.54 -19.58
C GLU A 635 9.70 19.24 -20.13
N ALA A 636 10.58 18.59 -19.36
CA ALA A 636 11.17 17.30 -19.72
C ALA A 636 10.13 16.18 -19.87
N GLU A 637 9.01 16.29 -19.15
CA GLU A 637 7.91 15.31 -19.21
C GLU A 637 6.94 15.58 -20.36
N ALA A 638 6.95 16.77 -20.96
CA ALA A 638 6.16 17.09 -22.14
C ALA A 638 6.98 17.08 -23.44
N ALA A 639 8.30 16.84 -23.36
CA ALA A 639 9.23 16.90 -24.48
C ALA A 639 8.90 15.94 -25.65
N SER A 640 8.25 14.81 -25.36
CA SER A 640 7.83 13.84 -26.40
C SER A 640 6.41 14.11 -26.92
N GLY A 641 5.72 15.11 -26.39
CA GLY A 641 4.35 15.50 -26.71
C GLY A 641 3.46 15.66 -25.45
N PRO A 642 2.25 16.23 -25.61
CA PRO A 642 1.40 16.61 -24.50
C PRO A 642 0.86 15.41 -23.71
N ILE A 643 0.82 15.56 -22.38
CA ILE A 643 0.14 14.64 -21.46
C ILE A 643 -1.19 15.27 -21.04
N VAL A 644 -2.28 14.53 -21.22
CA VAL A 644 -3.64 14.99 -20.89
C VAL A 644 -4.26 14.10 -19.83
N ILE A 645 -4.51 14.66 -18.65
CA ILE A 645 -5.26 14.00 -17.58
C ILE A 645 -6.71 14.43 -17.66
N ILE A 646 -7.63 13.48 -17.86
CA ILE A 646 -9.07 13.75 -17.87
C ILE A 646 -9.64 13.52 -16.47
N ASN A 647 -9.72 14.57 -15.67
CA ASN A 647 -10.26 14.53 -14.32
C ASN A 647 -11.80 14.43 -14.35
N VAL A 648 -12.34 13.37 -13.75
CA VAL A 648 -13.78 13.13 -13.60
C VAL A 648 -14.13 13.23 -12.12
N SER A 649 -14.92 14.25 -11.77
CA SER A 649 -15.42 14.50 -10.41
C SER A 649 -16.91 14.75 -10.44
N VAL A 650 -17.59 14.47 -9.32
CA VAL A 650 -19.03 14.76 -9.15
C VAL A 650 -19.36 16.25 -9.25
N HIS A 651 -18.37 17.13 -9.06
CA HIS A 651 -18.59 18.57 -9.10
C HIS A 651 -18.35 19.13 -10.49
N ARG A 652 -17.29 18.64 -11.13
CA ARG A 652 -16.68 19.32 -12.26
C ARG A 652 -15.72 18.37 -13.00
N CYS A 653 -15.83 18.27 -14.33
CA CYS A 653 -14.88 17.53 -15.17
C CYS A 653 -13.95 18.47 -15.96
N ASP A 654 -12.67 18.11 -16.05
CA ASP A 654 -11.65 18.96 -16.66
C ASP A 654 -10.55 18.13 -17.34
N ALA A 655 -9.97 18.67 -18.42
CA ALA A 655 -8.73 18.16 -19.00
C ALA A 655 -7.56 19.01 -18.49
N LEU A 656 -6.63 18.39 -17.75
CA LEU A 656 -5.36 19.00 -17.36
C LEU A 656 -4.33 18.68 -18.43
N ILE A 657 -3.90 19.70 -19.16
CA ILE A 657 -2.99 19.59 -20.29
C ILE A 657 -1.59 20.03 -19.83
N ILE A 658 -0.62 19.13 -19.96
CA ILE A 658 0.78 19.34 -19.63
C ILE A 658 1.56 19.43 -20.95
N GLU A 659 2.10 20.62 -21.23
CA GLU A 659 2.89 20.95 -22.42
C GLU A 659 4.27 21.50 -21.99
N GLU A 660 5.22 21.58 -22.91
CA GLU A 660 6.52 22.20 -22.63
C GLU A 660 6.35 23.65 -22.14
N SER A 661 5.40 24.38 -22.71
CA SER A 661 5.10 25.77 -22.34
C SER A 661 4.45 25.94 -20.97
N GLY A 662 3.98 24.87 -20.32
CA GLY A 662 3.27 24.96 -19.04
C GLY A 662 2.13 23.95 -18.87
N ILE A 663 1.47 24.06 -17.72
CA ILE A 663 0.28 23.28 -17.37
C ILE A 663 -0.96 24.18 -17.41
N ARG A 664 -1.98 23.77 -18.16
CA ARG A 664 -3.27 24.48 -18.24
C ARG A 664 -4.45 23.54 -18.03
N ALA A 665 -5.59 24.09 -17.62
CA ALA A 665 -6.83 23.33 -17.46
C ALA A 665 -7.87 23.78 -18.48
N LEU A 666 -8.48 22.81 -19.17
CA LEU A 666 -9.62 22.99 -20.06
C LEU A 666 -10.87 22.44 -19.37
N ARG A 667 -11.90 23.27 -19.29
CA ARG A 667 -13.18 22.88 -18.72
C ARG A 667 -14.02 22.09 -19.73
N LEU A 668 -14.36 20.84 -19.40
CA LEU A 668 -15.23 19.98 -20.23
C LEU A 668 -16.69 20.13 -19.77
N HIS A 669 -17.39 21.14 -20.29
CA HIS A 669 -18.72 21.54 -19.78
C HIS A 669 -19.82 20.50 -19.97
N ASN A 670 -19.74 19.69 -21.03
CA ASN A 670 -20.75 18.70 -21.36
C ASN A 670 -20.50 17.34 -20.68
N LEU A 671 -19.27 17.12 -20.20
CA LEU A 671 -18.90 15.87 -19.54
C LEU A 671 -19.32 15.88 -18.06
N THR A 672 -20.19 14.95 -17.66
CA THR A 672 -20.54 14.70 -16.26
C THR A 672 -20.28 13.25 -15.86
N LEU A 673 -20.13 13.00 -14.55
CA LEU A 673 -19.97 11.63 -14.04
C LEU A 673 -21.19 10.77 -14.38
N GLU A 674 -22.40 11.33 -14.29
CA GLU A 674 -23.65 10.66 -14.64
C GLU A 674 -23.66 10.25 -16.11
N ALA A 675 -23.31 11.16 -17.03
CA ALA A 675 -23.27 10.88 -18.46
C ALA A 675 -22.29 9.75 -18.82
N ILE A 676 -21.15 9.67 -18.11
CA ILE A 676 -20.19 8.57 -18.23
C ILE A 676 -20.82 7.27 -17.73
N LEU A 677 -21.39 7.27 -16.52
CA LEU A 677 -21.96 6.07 -15.88
C LEU A 677 -23.10 5.46 -16.70
N ASP A 678 -23.93 6.29 -17.32
CA ASP A 678 -25.02 5.85 -18.21
C ASP A 678 -24.50 5.11 -19.44
N ARG A 679 -23.30 5.47 -19.93
CA ARG A 679 -22.69 4.89 -21.15
C ARG A 679 -21.73 3.74 -20.90
N VAL A 680 -21.34 3.45 -19.65
CA VAL A 680 -20.44 2.33 -19.31
C VAL A 680 -20.93 0.98 -19.87
N LYS A 681 -22.25 0.80 -20.05
CA LYS A 681 -22.83 -0.42 -20.63
C LYS A 681 -22.72 -0.50 -22.15
N ASN A 682 -22.61 0.64 -22.83
CA ASN A 682 -22.64 0.76 -24.29
C ASN A 682 -21.32 1.27 -24.86
N VAL A 683 -20.20 1.06 -24.16
CA VAL A 683 -18.85 1.54 -24.55
C VAL A 683 -18.40 1.10 -25.95
N ARG A 684 -19.01 0.04 -26.49
CA ARG A 684 -18.71 -0.54 -27.81
C ARG A 684 -19.53 0.09 -28.96
N SER A 685 -20.32 1.13 -28.71
CA SER A 685 -21.25 1.71 -29.70
C SER A 685 -20.62 2.89 -30.45
N VAL A 686 -21.00 3.09 -31.72
CA VAL A 686 -20.53 4.23 -32.53
C VAL A 686 -20.98 5.55 -31.90
N GLU A 687 -22.20 5.58 -31.36
CA GLU A 687 -22.78 6.73 -30.65
C GLU A 687 -21.94 7.11 -29.42
N THR A 688 -21.32 6.13 -28.76
CA THR A 688 -20.41 6.43 -27.65
C THR A 688 -19.08 7.01 -28.14
N LEU A 689 -18.57 6.58 -29.30
CA LEU A 689 -17.36 7.16 -29.89
C LEU A 689 -17.58 8.61 -30.35
N GLU A 690 -18.75 8.92 -30.90
CA GLU A 690 -19.15 10.27 -31.28
C GLU A 690 -19.35 11.16 -30.05
N TRP A 691 -20.00 10.65 -29.01
CA TRP A 691 -20.13 11.36 -27.73
C TRP A 691 -18.77 11.65 -27.07
N LEU A 692 -17.85 10.68 -27.05
CA LEU A 692 -16.49 10.89 -26.56
C LEU A 692 -15.75 11.97 -27.34
N TRP A 693 -16.00 12.05 -28.65
CA TRP A 693 -15.42 13.08 -29.49
C TRP A 693 -15.95 14.46 -29.10
N ASP A 694 -17.26 14.63 -29.05
CA ASP A 694 -17.88 15.93 -28.79
C ASP A 694 -17.59 16.48 -27.38
N ASP A 695 -17.61 15.61 -26.38
CA ASP A 695 -17.56 16.04 -24.98
C ASP A 695 -16.16 15.97 -24.35
N VAL A 696 -15.22 15.27 -24.99
CA VAL A 696 -13.87 15.03 -24.43
C VAL A 696 -12.76 15.27 -25.44
N VAL A 697 -12.65 14.43 -26.47
CA VAL A 697 -11.42 14.35 -27.28
C VAL A 697 -11.34 15.50 -28.28
N GLY A 698 -12.42 15.83 -28.98
CA GLY A 698 -12.49 16.96 -29.91
C GLY A 698 -12.09 18.29 -29.23
N PRO A 699 -12.73 18.70 -28.12
CA PRO A 699 -12.36 19.90 -27.38
C PRO A 699 -10.89 19.92 -26.93
N VAL A 700 -10.34 18.77 -26.49
CA VAL A 700 -8.93 18.68 -26.10
C VAL A 700 -8.01 18.85 -27.31
N LEU A 701 -8.28 18.17 -28.42
CA LEU A 701 -7.46 18.27 -29.63
C LEU A 701 -7.51 19.67 -30.24
N GLU A 702 -8.67 20.32 -30.23
CA GLU A 702 -8.81 21.73 -30.61
C GLU A 702 -7.95 22.64 -29.71
N ALA A 703 -7.99 22.41 -28.40
CA ALA A 703 -7.19 23.17 -27.45
C ALA A 703 -5.68 22.94 -27.62
N LEU A 704 -5.26 21.77 -28.11
CA LEU A 704 -3.87 21.44 -28.48
C LEU A 704 -3.49 21.93 -29.88
N GLY A 705 -4.43 22.44 -30.67
CA GLY A 705 -4.21 22.88 -32.05
C GLY A 705 -4.25 21.77 -33.10
N PHE A 706 -4.53 20.52 -32.71
CA PHE A 706 -4.67 19.36 -33.60
C PHE A 706 -6.08 19.32 -34.22
N THR A 707 -6.36 20.30 -35.10
CA THR A 707 -7.70 20.54 -35.67
C THR A 707 -7.96 19.84 -37.00
N ARG A 708 -6.91 19.28 -37.63
CA ARG A 708 -6.97 18.60 -38.94
C ARG A 708 -5.93 17.49 -39.01
N ALA A 709 -6.11 16.58 -39.96
CA ALA A 709 -5.11 15.55 -40.24
C ALA A 709 -3.73 16.15 -40.58
N PRO A 710 -2.62 15.55 -40.09
CA PRO A 710 -1.27 16.06 -40.34
C PRO A 710 -0.85 15.92 -41.82
N SER A 711 -0.18 16.93 -42.37
CA SER A 711 0.16 17.03 -43.80
C SER A 711 1.48 16.36 -44.22
N GLU A 712 2.42 16.09 -43.30
CA GLU A 712 3.79 15.63 -43.61
C GLU A 712 4.20 14.30 -42.95
N GLY A 713 3.25 13.45 -42.55
CA GLY A 713 3.55 12.11 -42.04
C GLY A 713 4.19 12.04 -40.64
N SER A 714 4.62 13.16 -40.06
CA SER A 714 4.93 13.28 -38.63
C SER A 714 3.63 13.46 -37.85
N TRP A 715 3.24 12.42 -37.11
CA TRP A 715 2.01 12.42 -36.32
C TRP A 715 2.28 12.98 -34.92
N PRO A 716 1.49 13.97 -34.45
CA PRO A 716 1.56 14.37 -33.05
C PRO A 716 1.10 13.23 -32.14
N HIS A 717 1.76 13.09 -30.99
CA HIS A 717 1.49 12.05 -30.00
C HIS A 717 0.87 12.66 -28.75
N VAL A 718 -0.27 12.11 -28.30
CA VAL A 718 -0.93 12.48 -27.05
C VAL A 718 -0.94 11.30 -26.07
N TRP A 719 -0.56 11.54 -24.82
CA TRP A 719 -0.72 10.58 -23.72
C TRP A 719 -1.98 10.90 -22.91
N TRP A 720 -2.89 9.93 -22.83
CA TRP A 720 -4.14 10.04 -22.10
C TRP A 720 -4.06 9.38 -20.73
N ILE A 721 -4.43 10.12 -19.69
CA ILE A 721 -4.60 9.62 -18.32
C ILE A 721 -6.06 9.85 -17.92
N PRO A 722 -6.97 8.94 -18.32
CA PRO A 722 -8.36 8.99 -17.88
C PRO A 722 -8.48 8.61 -16.41
N THR A 723 -9.58 9.01 -15.78
CA THR A 723 -9.76 8.87 -14.34
C THR A 723 -11.14 8.33 -14.01
N GLY A 724 -11.25 7.58 -12.91
CA GLY A 724 -12.50 6.96 -12.50
C GLY A 724 -13.09 6.04 -13.59
N PRO A 725 -14.42 6.05 -13.79
CA PRO A 725 -15.08 5.18 -14.78
C PRO A 725 -14.69 5.45 -16.24
N LEU A 726 -14.13 6.63 -16.56
CA LEU A 726 -13.73 6.99 -17.92
C LEU A 726 -12.54 6.16 -18.43
N SER A 727 -11.76 5.54 -17.53
CA SER A 727 -10.62 4.68 -17.90
C SER A 727 -11.01 3.45 -18.73
N ARG A 728 -12.31 3.15 -18.84
CA ARG A 728 -12.85 2.05 -19.65
C ARG A 728 -13.20 2.44 -21.09
N PHE A 729 -13.06 3.72 -21.45
CA PHE A 729 -13.49 4.26 -22.74
C PHE A 729 -12.32 4.42 -23.72
N PRO A 730 -12.54 4.09 -25.00
CA PRO A 730 -11.50 4.16 -26.03
C PRO A 730 -11.30 5.60 -26.56
N LEU A 731 -10.72 6.49 -25.74
CA LEU A 731 -10.39 7.88 -26.15
C LEU A 731 -9.65 7.96 -27.51
N HIS A 732 -8.74 7.02 -27.80
CA HIS A 732 -8.03 6.94 -29.09
C HIS A 732 -8.93 6.66 -30.30
N ALA A 733 -10.12 6.09 -30.07
CA ALA A 733 -11.11 5.76 -31.09
C ALA A 733 -12.27 6.77 -31.15
N ALA A 734 -12.26 7.82 -30.32
CA ALA A 734 -13.31 8.84 -30.35
C ALA A 734 -13.38 9.51 -31.72
N GLY A 735 -14.58 9.61 -32.30
CA GLY A 735 -14.77 10.29 -33.58
C GLY A 735 -16.00 9.88 -34.38
N TYR A 736 -16.30 10.68 -35.38
CA TYR A 736 -17.31 10.43 -36.41
C TYR A 736 -16.71 9.56 -37.53
N HIS A 737 -16.67 8.25 -37.36
CA HIS A 737 -16.03 7.35 -38.33
C HIS A 737 -16.83 7.18 -39.63
N LEU A 738 -18.16 7.38 -39.59
CA LEU A 738 -19.06 7.16 -40.72
C LEU A 738 -19.27 8.43 -41.58
N SER A 739 -18.89 9.62 -41.10
CA SER A 739 -19.07 10.90 -41.81
C SER A 739 -18.15 11.07 -43.01
N GLY A 740 -17.01 10.37 -43.03
CA GLY A 740 -15.97 10.48 -44.07
C GLY A 740 -15.07 11.71 -43.95
N ASP A 741 -15.14 12.46 -42.84
CA ASP A 741 -14.21 13.56 -42.53
C ASP A 741 -13.11 13.12 -41.54
N ASP A 742 -12.24 14.06 -41.15
CA ASP A 742 -11.13 13.82 -40.22
C ASP A 742 -11.48 14.09 -38.75
N ARG A 743 -12.76 14.15 -38.39
CA ARG A 743 -13.22 14.36 -36.99
C ARG A 743 -13.11 13.08 -36.18
N THR A 744 -11.91 12.52 -36.14
CA THR A 744 -11.56 11.37 -35.33
C THR A 744 -10.19 11.58 -34.69
N ALA A 745 -10.02 11.05 -33.48
CA ALA A 745 -8.72 11.08 -32.80
C ALA A 745 -7.67 10.34 -33.64
N LEU A 746 -8.08 9.22 -34.23
CA LEU A 746 -7.26 8.33 -35.04
C LEU A 746 -6.77 8.98 -36.34
N ASP A 747 -7.43 9.99 -36.87
CA ASP A 747 -6.97 10.73 -38.06
C ASP A 747 -6.17 12.00 -37.72
N ARG A 748 -6.01 12.33 -36.43
CA ARG A 748 -5.28 13.53 -35.99
C ARG A 748 -4.06 13.28 -35.12
N VAL A 749 -4.08 12.25 -34.26
CA VAL A 749 -3.02 11.99 -33.27
C VAL A 749 -2.73 10.50 -33.10
N VAL A 750 -1.48 10.17 -32.78
CA VAL A 750 -1.14 8.90 -32.14
C VAL A 750 -1.49 8.99 -30.66
N SER A 751 -2.13 7.95 -30.12
CA SER A 751 -2.62 7.95 -28.73
C SER A 751 -1.98 6.84 -27.92
N SER A 752 -1.45 7.20 -26.75
CA SER A 752 -1.00 6.26 -25.71
C SER A 752 -1.76 6.49 -24.41
N TYR A 753 -1.80 5.51 -23.53
CA TYR A 753 -2.40 5.59 -22.21
C TYR A 753 -1.36 5.42 -21.10
N SER A 754 -1.66 5.98 -19.93
CA SER A 754 -0.93 5.67 -18.70
C SER A 754 -1.83 5.81 -17.48
N SER A 755 -1.39 5.25 -16.34
CA SER A 755 -2.11 5.33 -15.06
C SER A 755 -1.80 6.62 -14.29
N SER A 756 -0.64 7.22 -14.53
CA SER A 756 -0.20 8.44 -13.84
C SER A 756 0.92 9.10 -14.61
N VAL A 757 1.17 10.38 -14.36
CA VAL A 757 2.35 11.04 -14.96
C VAL A 757 3.62 10.45 -14.36
N ARG A 758 3.59 10.06 -13.08
CA ARG A 758 4.71 9.37 -12.42
C ARG A 758 5.15 8.11 -13.15
N THR A 759 4.21 7.34 -13.70
CA THR A 759 4.51 6.15 -14.50
C THR A 759 5.25 6.53 -15.79
N ILE A 760 4.76 7.54 -16.53
CA ILE A 760 5.40 8.04 -17.77
C ILE A 760 6.84 8.49 -17.47
N THR A 761 7.00 9.36 -16.47
CA THR A 761 8.30 9.90 -16.05
C THR A 761 9.31 8.81 -15.73
N ARG A 762 8.90 7.81 -14.95
CA ARG A 762 9.76 6.69 -14.57
C ARG A 762 10.21 5.91 -15.78
N THR A 763 9.28 5.58 -16.67
CA THR A 763 9.57 4.78 -17.85
C THR A 763 10.50 5.53 -18.81
N ARG A 764 10.34 6.85 -18.98
CA ARG A 764 11.24 7.68 -19.80
C ARG A 764 12.65 7.83 -19.23
N ARG A 765 12.79 7.87 -17.89
CA ARG A 765 14.10 7.97 -17.21
C ARG A 765 14.92 6.68 -17.25
N ARG A 766 14.30 5.54 -17.58
CA ARG A 766 15.04 4.29 -17.76
C ARG A 766 15.96 4.40 -18.98
N PRO A 767 17.15 3.77 -18.95
CA PRO A 767 18.04 3.71 -20.11
C PRO A 767 17.28 3.28 -21.36
N SER A 768 17.64 3.85 -22.51
CA SER A 768 17.11 3.40 -23.80
C SER A 768 17.36 1.89 -23.95
N TRP A 769 16.31 1.15 -24.28
CA TRP A 769 16.43 -0.29 -24.50
C TRP A 769 17.32 -0.54 -25.72
N ASP A 770 18.46 -1.23 -25.54
CA ASP A 770 19.30 -1.68 -26.64
C ASP A 770 19.10 -3.20 -26.85
N PRO A 771 18.53 -3.63 -27.99
CA PRO A 771 18.34 -5.04 -28.31
C PRO A 771 19.64 -5.86 -28.27
N ARG A 772 20.81 -5.22 -28.40
CA ARG A 772 22.13 -5.88 -28.49
C ARG A 772 22.80 -6.08 -27.12
N LEU A 773 22.31 -5.44 -26.06
CA LEU A 773 22.91 -5.50 -24.70
C LEU A 773 22.39 -6.67 -23.85
N LYS A 774 21.27 -7.30 -24.24
CA LYS A 774 20.86 -8.59 -23.65
C LYS A 774 21.37 -9.71 -24.54
N THR A 775 22.14 -10.63 -23.97
CA THR A 775 22.73 -11.78 -24.68
C THR A 775 21.72 -12.73 -25.31
N ASP A 776 20.41 -12.62 -25.02
CA ASP A 776 19.40 -13.55 -25.54
C ASP A 776 18.30 -12.93 -26.43
N GLY A 777 18.13 -11.59 -26.50
CA GLY A 777 17.21 -10.92 -27.44
C GLY A 777 15.84 -11.59 -27.65
N SER A 778 15.30 -12.26 -26.63
CA SER A 778 14.32 -13.33 -26.85
C SER A 778 12.89 -12.83 -26.83
N VAL A 779 12.11 -13.31 -27.78
CA VAL A 779 10.66 -13.17 -27.84
C VAL A 779 10.05 -14.41 -27.20
N ALA A 780 9.41 -14.26 -26.05
CA ALA A 780 8.63 -15.32 -25.44
C ALA A 780 7.21 -15.31 -26.02
N VAL A 781 6.80 -16.41 -26.64
CA VAL A 781 5.49 -16.52 -27.30
C VAL A 781 4.68 -17.67 -26.70
N VAL A 782 3.55 -17.34 -26.10
CA VAL A 782 2.60 -18.28 -25.49
C VAL A 782 1.32 -18.31 -26.31
N SER A 783 0.91 -19.51 -26.73
CA SER A 783 -0.31 -19.79 -27.50
C SER A 783 -1.25 -20.64 -26.66
N MET A 784 -2.53 -20.27 -26.61
CA MET A 784 -3.59 -20.99 -25.90
C MET A 784 -4.78 -21.28 -26.82
N ARG A 785 -4.55 -22.07 -27.88
CA ARG A 785 -5.62 -22.49 -28.80
C ARG A 785 -6.73 -23.28 -28.09
N GLU A 786 -6.34 -24.27 -27.29
CA GLU A 786 -7.23 -25.03 -26.44
C GLU A 786 -6.98 -24.61 -25.00
N THR A 787 -7.96 -23.99 -24.36
CA THR A 787 -7.89 -23.64 -22.94
C THR A 787 -8.90 -24.49 -22.17
N PRO A 788 -8.48 -25.23 -21.12
CA PRO A 788 -9.38 -26.08 -20.36
C PRO A 788 -10.63 -25.32 -19.90
N GLY A 789 -11.82 -25.91 -20.13
CA GLY A 789 -13.10 -25.33 -19.71
C GLY A 789 -13.61 -24.13 -20.53
N LEU A 790 -12.88 -23.67 -21.56
CA LEU A 790 -13.25 -22.53 -22.40
C LEU A 790 -13.36 -22.89 -23.88
N ASN A 791 -13.96 -21.99 -24.68
CA ASN A 791 -14.11 -22.18 -26.11
C ASN A 791 -12.74 -22.09 -26.83
N PRO A 792 -12.47 -22.95 -27.84
CA PRO A 792 -11.23 -22.88 -28.62
C PRO A 792 -11.10 -21.57 -29.39
N LEU A 793 -9.87 -21.06 -29.48
CA LEU A 793 -9.49 -19.91 -30.30
C LEU A 793 -8.77 -20.43 -31.55
N ILE A 794 -9.48 -20.48 -32.67
CA ILE A 794 -9.04 -21.22 -33.87
C ILE A 794 -7.93 -20.52 -34.65
N HIS A 795 -7.75 -19.20 -34.48
CA HIS A 795 -6.76 -18.40 -35.20
C HIS A 795 -5.53 -18.05 -34.36
N THR A 796 -5.46 -18.49 -33.11
CA THR A 796 -4.30 -18.26 -32.23
C THR A 796 -3.01 -18.85 -32.82
N ASP A 797 -3.08 -20.04 -33.44
CA ASP A 797 -1.92 -20.65 -34.11
C ASP A 797 -1.46 -19.84 -35.34
N ASP A 798 -2.40 -19.23 -36.06
CA ASP A 798 -2.12 -18.36 -37.21
C ASP A 798 -1.41 -17.08 -36.74
N GLU A 799 -1.89 -16.47 -35.65
CA GLU A 799 -1.27 -15.29 -35.02
C GLU A 799 0.17 -15.58 -34.61
N ILE A 800 0.39 -16.66 -33.84
CA ILE A 800 1.72 -17.03 -33.36
C ILE A 800 2.66 -17.38 -34.51
N SER A 801 2.17 -18.05 -35.55
CA SER A 801 2.96 -18.37 -36.73
C SER A 801 3.43 -17.12 -37.46
N ALA A 802 2.54 -16.13 -37.64
CA ALA A 802 2.87 -14.85 -38.26
C ALA A 802 3.90 -14.06 -37.42
N VAL A 803 3.68 -13.95 -36.11
CA VAL A 803 4.58 -13.23 -35.20
C VAL A 803 5.96 -13.89 -35.17
N ARG A 804 6.03 -15.22 -35.09
CA ARG A 804 7.30 -15.97 -35.11
C ARG A 804 8.06 -15.73 -36.41
N ALA A 805 7.38 -15.80 -37.56
CA ALA A 805 8.00 -15.56 -38.85
C ALA A 805 8.60 -14.14 -38.95
N LEU A 806 7.85 -13.12 -38.49
CA LEU A 806 8.30 -11.73 -38.52
C LEU A 806 9.46 -11.47 -37.54
N CYS A 807 9.43 -12.06 -36.36
CA CYS A 807 10.49 -11.91 -35.37
C CYS A 807 11.80 -12.56 -35.82
N SER A 808 11.74 -13.78 -36.39
CA SER A 808 12.93 -14.53 -36.80
C SER A 808 13.53 -14.08 -38.15
N SER A 809 12.78 -13.33 -38.95
CA SER A 809 13.27 -12.81 -40.24
C SER A 809 13.92 -11.43 -40.10
N ALA A 810 14.77 -11.09 -41.07
CA ALA A 810 15.22 -9.71 -41.21
C ALA A 810 14.02 -8.81 -41.51
N PRO A 811 13.91 -7.63 -40.88
CA PRO A 811 14.97 -6.90 -40.19
C PRO A 811 15.08 -7.13 -38.66
N LEU A 812 14.15 -7.86 -38.03
CA LEU A 812 14.13 -8.04 -36.56
C LEU A 812 15.20 -9.03 -36.07
N SER A 813 15.36 -10.17 -36.73
CA SER A 813 16.35 -11.22 -36.40
C SER A 813 16.41 -11.61 -34.91
N LEU A 814 15.25 -11.72 -34.25
CA LEU A 814 15.12 -12.06 -32.83
C LEU A 814 14.99 -13.58 -32.61
N SER A 815 15.50 -14.06 -31.48
CA SER A 815 15.33 -15.45 -31.04
C SER A 815 13.92 -15.64 -30.47
N VAL A 816 13.17 -16.64 -30.94
CA VAL A 816 11.80 -16.90 -30.47
C VAL A 816 11.78 -18.16 -29.61
N VAL A 817 11.25 -18.05 -28.39
CA VAL A 817 11.08 -19.14 -27.43
C VAL A 817 9.59 -19.30 -27.14
N SER A 818 9.10 -20.54 -27.11
CA SER A 818 7.75 -20.85 -26.67
C SER A 818 7.82 -21.66 -25.38
N PRO A 819 7.66 -21.01 -24.20
CA PRO A 819 7.60 -21.74 -22.94
C PRO A 819 6.34 -22.61 -22.91
N GLN A 820 6.36 -23.65 -22.07
CA GLN A 820 5.12 -24.37 -21.77
C GLN A 820 4.12 -23.39 -21.16
N PRO A 821 2.84 -23.47 -21.56
CA PRO A 821 1.81 -22.54 -21.10
C PRO A 821 1.35 -22.92 -19.68
N HIS A 822 2.29 -22.98 -18.75
CA HIS A 822 2.06 -23.10 -17.32
C HIS A 822 2.58 -21.85 -16.61
N ARG A 823 2.06 -21.57 -15.42
CA ARG A 823 2.38 -20.35 -14.67
C ARG A 823 3.88 -20.18 -14.46
N ASP A 824 4.56 -21.20 -13.95
CA ASP A 824 5.95 -21.07 -13.49
C ASP A 824 6.93 -20.92 -14.66
N GLU A 825 6.73 -21.67 -15.74
CA GLU A 825 7.50 -21.57 -16.99
C GLU A 825 7.28 -20.23 -17.69
N THR A 826 6.04 -19.73 -17.71
CA THR A 826 5.72 -18.41 -18.26
C THR A 826 6.38 -17.30 -17.42
N LEU A 827 6.32 -17.38 -16.10
CA LEU A 827 7.00 -16.43 -15.20
C LEU A 827 8.52 -16.47 -15.38
N ALA A 828 9.11 -17.65 -15.58
CA ALA A 828 10.54 -17.79 -15.86
C ALA A 828 10.91 -17.12 -17.19
N ALA A 829 10.10 -17.28 -18.24
CA ALA A 829 10.31 -16.62 -19.53
C ALA A 829 10.17 -15.10 -19.44
N LEU A 830 9.22 -14.58 -18.65
CA LEU A 830 9.04 -13.15 -18.44
C LEU A 830 10.28 -12.47 -17.85
N LYS A 831 11.02 -13.17 -16.97
CA LYS A 831 12.24 -12.63 -16.35
C LYS A 831 13.38 -12.43 -17.33
N THR A 832 13.42 -13.17 -18.44
CA THR A 832 14.54 -13.15 -19.38
C THR A 832 14.21 -12.46 -20.70
N CYS A 833 12.95 -12.51 -21.14
CA CYS A 833 12.54 -12.01 -22.44
C CYS A 833 12.75 -10.49 -22.63
N GLY A 834 12.92 -10.08 -23.88
CA GLY A 834 12.80 -8.68 -24.31
C GLY A 834 11.39 -8.33 -24.76
N ILE A 835 10.71 -9.29 -25.41
CA ILE A 835 9.34 -9.16 -25.87
C ILE A 835 8.55 -10.37 -25.35
N PHE A 836 7.36 -10.13 -24.82
CA PHE A 836 6.41 -11.15 -24.44
C PHE A 836 5.16 -11.02 -25.32
N HIS A 837 4.78 -12.10 -25.99
CA HIS A 837 3.56 -12.16 -26.79
C HIS A 837 2.67 -13.29 -26.26
N PHE A 838 1.45 -12.94 -25.86
CA PHE A 838 0.45 -13.88 -25.38
C PHE A 838 -0.77 -13.84 -26.28
N ALA A 839 -1.17 -15.00 -26.82
CA ALA A 839 -2.41 -15.17 -27.57
C ALA A 839 -3.27 -16.22 -26.87
N GLY A 840 -4.43 -15.81 -26.35
CA GLY A 840 -5.25 -16.68 -25.50
C GLY A 840 -6.38 -15.96 -24.77
N HIS A 841 -7.02 -16.67 -23.85
CA HIS A 841 -8.04 -16.08 -22.98
C HIS A 841 -7.42 -15.27 -21.85
N GLY A 842 -8.01 -14.11 -21.58
CA GLY A 842 -7.76 -13.30 -20.39
C GLY A 842 -9.06 -13.14 -19.63
N LYS A 843 -9.02 -13.25 -18.30
CA LYS A 843 -10.21 -13.13 -17.47
C LYS A 843 -10.10 -11.94 -16.53
N ALA A 844 -10.94 -10.95 -16.76
CA ALA A 844 -11.12 -9.82 -15.86
C ALA A 844 -12.08 -10.23 -14.73
N GLU A 845 -11.56 -10.33 -13.51
CA GLU A 845 -12.32 -10.69 -12.32
C GLU A 845 -12.88 -9.43 -11.62
N ALA A 846 -13.96 -9.60 -10.86
CA ALA A 846 -14.52 -8.53 -10.02
C ALA A 846 -13.49 -7.99 -9.01
N ASP A 847 -12.53 -8.82 -8.60
CA ASP A 847 -11.31 -8.37 -7.95
C ASP A 847 -10.17 -8.26 -8.98
N PRO A 848 -9.68 -7.05 -9.29
CA PRO A 848 -8.62 -6.87 -10.28
C PRO A 848 -7.34 -7.65 -9.96
N LEU A 849 -7.03 -7.87 -8.69
CA LEU A 849 -5.84 -8.64 -8.28
C LEU A 849 -5.95 -10.13 -8.65
N ARG A 850 -7.17 -10.66 -8.82
CA ARG A 850 -7.45 -12.04 -9.25
C ARG A 850 -7.60 -12.19 -10.76
N SER A 851 -7.63 -11.09 -11.50
CA SER A 851 -7.64 -11.14 -12.97
C SER A 851 -6.39 -11.87 -13.45
N HIS A 852 -6.50 -12.69 -14.47
CA HIS A 852 -5.43 -13.60 -14.88
C HIS A 852 -5.43 -13.86 -16.39
N LEU A 853 -4.28 -14.32 -16.88
CA LEU A 853 -4.16 -14.98 -18.17
C LEU A 853 -4.49 -16.46 -17.98
N CYS A 854 -5.34 -17.02 -18.83
CA CYS A 854 -5.73 -18.42 -18.77
C CYS A 854 -4.68 -19.28 -19.50
N LEU A 855 -3.77 -19.85 -18.72
CA LEU A 855 -2.78 -20.86 -19.11
C LEU A 855 -3.37 -22.28 -19.00
N GLU A 856 -2.62 -23.34 -19.30
CA GLU A 856 -3.14 -24.73 -19.16
C GLU A 856 -3.49 -25.08 -17.71
N ASP A 857 -2.72 -24.57 -16.74
CA ASP A 857 -2.87 -24.80 -15.31
C ASP A 857 -3.76 -23.75 -14.60
N TRP A 858 -4.58 -22.99 -15.35
CA TRP A 858 -5.27 -21.81 -14.81
C TRP A 858 -6.31 -22.11 -13.71
N GLU A 859 -6.88 -23.31 -13.68
CA GLU A 859 -7.85 -23.71 -12.65
C GLU A 859 -7.17 -23.95 -11.29
N ASP A 860 -5.94 -24.47 -11.31
CA ASP A 860 -5.18 -24.84 -10.11
C ASP A 860 -4.17 -23.74 -9.70
N SER A 861 -3.50 -23.12 -10.67
CA SER A 861 -2.37 -22.20 -10.48
C SER A 861 -2.41 -21.02 -11.49
N PRO A 862 -3.40 -20.12 -11.42
CA PRO A 862 -3.56 -19.05 -12.40
C PRO A 862 -2.42 -18.01 -12.35
N LEU A 863 -1.99 -17.53 -13.53
CA LEU A 863 -1.11 -16.37 -13.66
C LEU A 863 -1.89 -15.06 -13.43
N THR A 864 -2.07 -14.71 -12.16
CA THR A 864 -2.85 -13.55 -11.71
C THR A 864 -2.09 -12.23 -11.76
N VAL A 865 -2.81 -11.11 -11.80
CA VAL A 865 -2.29 -9.75 -11.55
C VAL A 865 -1.51 -9.69 -10.25
N LYS A 866 -2.00 -10.33 -9.18
CA LYS A 866 -1.25 -10.49 -7.93
C LYS A 866 0.10 -11.16 -8.18
N GLY A 867 0.14 -12.33 -8.82
CA GLY A 867 1.39 -13.04 -9.13
C GLY A 867 2.36 -12.25 -10.04
N LEU A 868 1.83 -11.44 -10.96
CA LEU A 868 2.65 -10.54 -11.77
C LEU A 868 3.23 -9.39 -10.93
N ILE A 869 2.44 -8.77 -10.07
CA ILE A 869 2.91 -7.75 -9.11
C ILE A 869 4.01 -8.32 -8.23
N GLU A 870 3.96 -9.59 -7.85
CA GLU A 870 4.98 -10.27 -7.06
C GLU A 870 6.28 -10.49 -7.83
N THR A 871 6.21 -10.51 -9.15
CA THR A 871 7.35 -10.72 -10.02
C THR A 871 8.05 -9.39 -10.29
N ASP A 872 9.30 -9.28 -9.86
CA ASP A 872 10.14 -8.13 -10.18
C ASP A 872 10.80 -8.31 -11.55
N LEU A 873 10.30 -7.56 -12.54
CA LEU A 873 10.86 -7.50 -13.90
C LEU A 873 11.64 -6.20 -14.14
N SER A 874 11.81 -5.36 -13.11
CA SER A 874 12.49 -4.07 -13.26
C SER A 874 13.99 -4.24 -13.50
N SER A 875 14.59 -5.33 -12.99
CA SER A 875 15.99 -5.68 -13.24
C SER A 875 16.24 -6.15 -14.67
N SER A 876 15.25 -6.79 -15.31
CA SER A 876 15.38 -7.28 -16.68
C SER A 876 15.00 -6.22 -17.72
N LEU A 877 14.33 -5.12 -17.36
CA LEU A 877 13.97 -4.03 -18.28
C LEU A 877 13.35 -4.53 -19.62
N PRO A 878 12.27 -5.33 -19.58
CA PRO A 878 11.67 -5.85 -20.80
C PRO A 878 11.02 -4.73 -21.63
N PHE A 879 10.99 -4.90 -22.94
CA PHE A 879 10.60 -3.84 -23.89
C PHE A 879 9.10 -3.83 -24.16
N LEU A 880 8.54 -4.91 -24.70
CA LEU A 880 7.15 -4.96 -25.16
C LEU A 880 6.42 -6.20 -24.63
N ALA A 881 5.26 -6.00 -24.00
CA ALA A 881 4.28 -7.04 -23.76
C ALA A 881 3.10 -6.85 -24.73
N TYR A 882 2.85 -7.80 -25.62
CA TYR A 882 1.71 -7.83 -26.52
C TYR A 882 0.70 -8.87 -26.00
N LEU A 883 -0.44 -8.40 -25.52
CA LEU A 883 -1.47 -9.23 -24.90
C LEU A 883 -2.68 -9.34 -25.86
N SER A 884 -2.64 -10.34 -26.74
CA SER A 884 -3.75 -10.75 -27.59
C SER A 884 -4.75 -11.58 -26.78
N ALA A 885 -5.35 -10.92 -25.79
CA ALA A 885 -6.30 -11.54 -24.88
C ALA A 885 -7.41 -10.56 -24.53
N CYS A 886 -8.64 -11.07 -24.52
CA CYS A 886 -9.86 -10.29 -24.34
C CYS A 886 -9.88 -9.56 -22.99
N GLY A 887 -10.21 -8.26 -23.01
CA GLY A 887 -10.51 -7.48 -21.81
C GLY A 887 -9.34 -7.32 -20.84
N THR A 888 -8.08 -7.45 -21.31
CA THR A 888 -6.86 -7.25 -20.51
C THR A 888 -6.72 -5.82 -19.97
N GLY A 889 -7.39 -4.86 -20.60
CA GLY A 889 -7.52 -3.47 -20.20
C GLY A 889 -8.78 -3.15 -19.37
N ASN A 890 -9.64 -4.14 -19.10
CA ASN A 890 -10.90 -3.91 -18.40
C ASN A 890 -10.72 -4.01 -16.88
N ASN A 891 -11.34 -3.07 -16.14
CA ASN A 891 -11.49 -3.16 -14.68
C ASN A 891 -12.98 -3.11 -14.32
N PRO A 892 -13.62 -4.24 -13.97
CA PRO A 892 -15.02 -4.27 -13.60
C PRO A 892 -15.29 -3.69 -12.20
N ASP A 893 -14.26 -3.55 -11.36
CA ASP A 893 -14.39 -3.05 -9.99
C ASP A 893 -14.49 -1.52 -9.95
N ARG A 894 -15.71 -1.02 -9.72
CA ARG A 894 -15.96 0.42 -9.54
C ARG A 894 -15.19 0.99 -8.36
N LEU A 895 -14.92 0.19 -7.32
CA LEU A 895 -14.29 0.62 -6.07
C LEU A 895 -12.77 0.81 -6.19
N SER A 896 -12.16 0.34 -7.28
CA SER A 896 -10.72 0.37 -7.51
C SER A 896 -10.34 1.16 -8.77
N ALA A 897 -11.25 1.98 -9.31
CA ALA A 897 -11.03 2.73 -10.53
C ALA A 897 -9.83 3.69 -10.44
N ASP A 898 -9.62 4.31 -9.27
CA ASP A 898 -8.49 5.23 -9.04
C ASP A 898 -7.13 4.53 -8.98
N GLU A 899 -7.09 3.22 -8.80
CA GLU A 899 -5.85 2.45 -8.86
C GLU A 899 -5.47 2.05 -10.28
N SER A 900 -6.43 2.05 -11.21
CA SER A 900 -6.21 1.70 -12.63
C SER A 900 -5.45 0.37 -12.81
N ILE A 901 -5.68 -0.60 -11.93
CA ILE A 901 -5.06 -1.93 -11.98
C ILE A 901 -5.89 -2.84 -12.90
N HIS A 902 -5.26 -3.33 -13.96
CA HIS A 902 -5.74 -4.37 -14.87
C HIS A 902 -4.51 -5.06 -15.48
N LEU A 903 -4.70 -6.13 -16.26
CA LEU A 903 -3.57 -6.88 -16.83
C LEU A 903 -2.65 -5.98 -17.66
N THR A 904 -3.17 -5.14 -18.56
CA THR A 904 -2.30 -4.26 -19.37
C THR A 904 -1.47 -3.28 -18.53
N SER A 905 -2.05 -2.63 -17.52
CA SER A 905 -1.30 -1.69 -16.67
C SER A 905 -0.34 -2.39 -15.72
N VAL A 906 -0.64 -3.63 -15.29
CA VAL A 906 0.24 -4.38 -14.40
C VAL A 906 1.54 -4.74 -15.07
N PHE A 907 1.54 -5.14 -16.35
CA PHE A 907 2.78 -5.43 -17.09
C PHE A 907 3.69 -4.18 -17.18
N GLN A 908 3.10 -2.99 -17.32
CA GLN A 908 3.87 -1.74 -17.29
C GLN A 908 4.44 -1.47 -15.89
N LEU A 909 3.63 -1.66 -14.84
CA LEU A 909 4.04 -1.48 -13.44
C LEU A 909 5.13 -2.47 -13.02
N THR A 910 5.14 -3.70 -13.55
CA THR A 910 6.09 -4.74 -13.17
C THR A 910 7.44 -4.58 -13.84
N GLY A 911 7.50 -3.95 -15.02
CA GLY A 911 8.77 -3.63 -15.67
C GLY A 911 8.72 -3.33 -17.16
N PHE A 912 7.67 -3.71 -17.90
CA PHE A 912 7.63 -3.50 -19.34
C PHE A 912 7.58 -2.02 -19.72
N ARG A 913 8.36 -1.63 -20.73
CA ARG A 913 8.39 -0.26 -21.26
C ARG A 913 7.10 0.06 -22.03
N HIS A 914 6.63 -0.90 -22.83
CA HIS A 914 5.41 -0.84 -23.62
C HIS A 914 4.53 -2.05 -23.39
N VAL A 915 3.22 -1.83 -23.39
CA VAL A 915 2.22 -2.89 -23.34
C VAL A 915 1.13 -2.57 -24.36
N ILE A 916 0.81 -3.55 -25.20
CA ILE A 916 -0.36 -3.52 -26.07
C ILE A 916 -1.37 -4.53 -25.51
N GLY A 917 -2.62 -4.10 -25.32
CA GLY A 917 -3.70 -4.95 -24.83
C GLY A 917 -5.05 -4.51 -25.38
N THR A 918 -6.13 -5.10 -24.87
CA THR A 918 -7.50 -4.84 -25.35
C THR A 918 -8.42 -4.42 -24.22
N LEU A 919 -9.23 -3.37 -24.42
CA LEU A 919 -10.18 -2.87 -23.43
C LEU A 919 -11.38 -3.82 -23.20
N TRP A 920 -11.74 -4.64 -24.19
CA TRP A 920 -12.80 -5.65 -24.11
C TRP A 920 -12.54 -6.80 -25.10
N GLU A 921 -13.48 -7.72 -25.22
CA GLU A 921 -13.36 -8.89 -26.12
C GLU A 921 -13.19 -8.47 -27.58
N VAL A 922 -12.27 -9.15 -28.26
CA VAL A 922 -11.89 -8.94 -29.66
C VAL A 922 -12.22 -10.17 -30.49
N ASP A 923 -12.49 -9.95 -31.78
CA ASP A 923 -12.68 -11.03 -32.74
C ASP A 923 -11.34 -11.70 -33.07
N ASP A 924 -11.30 -13.02 -33.01
CA ASP A 924 -10.08 -13.85 -33.15
C ASP A 924 -9.40 -13.64 -34.51
N HIS A 925 -10.16 -13.38 -35.59
CA HIS A 925 -9.58 -13.12 -36.90
C HIS A 925 -8.87 -11.75 -36.95
N LEU A 926 -9.39 -10.74 -36.25
CA LEU A 926 -8.77 -9.41 -36.24
C LEU A 926 -7.46 -9.37 -35.44
N CYS A 927 -7.30 -10.26 -34.46
CA CYS A 927 -6.07 -10.40 -33.67
C CYS A 927 -4.86 -10.70 -34.56
N VAL A 928 -4.99 -11.64 -35.50
CA VAL A 928 -3.91 -12.01 -36.44
C VAL A 928 -3.47 -10.80 -37.28
N ASP A 929 -4.43 -10.10 -37.88
CA ASP A 929 -4.16 -8.94 -38.73
C ASP A 929 -3.51 -7.80 -37.93
N MET A 930 -4.01 -7.53 -36.72
CA MET A 930 -3.46 -6.50 -35.83
C MET A 930 -2.01 -6.80 -35.45
N ALA A 931 -1.75 -8.01 -34.93
CA ALA A 931 -0.42 -8.40 -34.50
C ALA A 931 0.57 -8.36 -35.67
N ARG A 932 0.20 -8.94 -36.81
CA ARG A 932 1.03 -8.93 -38.02
C ARG A 932 1.43 -7.50 -38.42
N MET A 933 0.48 -6.58 -38.54
CA MET A 933 0.76 -5.20 -38.94
C MET A 933 1.63 -4.44 -37.92
N VAL A 934 1.44 -4.70 -36.62
CA VAL A 934 2.30 -4.11 -35.57
C VAL A 934 3.74 -4.59 -35.69
N TYR A 935 3.97 -5.90 -35.80
CA TYR A 935 5.33 -6.45 -35.92
C TYR A 935 6.00 -6.09 -37.26
N GLU A 936 5.25 -6.00 -38.36
CA GLU A 936 5.75 -5.46 -39.65
C GLU A 936 6.25 -4.02 -39.51
N SER A 937 5.49 -3.18 -38.80
CA SER A 937 5.90 -1.79 -38.51
C SER A 937 7.16 -1.74 -37.63
N LEU A 938 7.24 -2.59 -36.59
CA LEU A 938 8.41 -2.68 -35.73
C LEU A 938 9.66 -3.14 -36.50
N GLY A 939 9.51 -4.06 -37.45
CA GLY A 939 10.60 -4.45 -38.33
C GLY A 939 11.06 -3.27 -39.19
N THR A 940 10.13 -2.56 -39.81
CA THR A 940 10.44 -1.47 -40.74
C THR A 940 11.07 -0.25 -40.04
N ASN A 941 10.54 0.13 -38.88
CA ASN A 941 10.92 1.35 -38.17
C ASN A 941 11.93 1.12 -37.03
N GLY A 942 12.29 -0.15 -36.78
CA GLY A 942 13.15 -0.57 -35.68
C GLY A 942 12.43 -0.60 -34.33
N LEU A 943 13.04 -1.27 -33.35
CA LEU A 943 12.52 -1.42 -31.99
C LEU A 943 12.88 -0.19 -31.15
N ASN A 944 12.00 0.80 -31.14
CA ASN A 944 12.09 2.01 -30.31
C ASN A 944 10.69 2.44 -29.85
N ASP A 945 10.63 3.40 -28.93
CA ASP A 945 9.39 3.84 -28.27
C ASP A 945 8.33 4.31 -29.26
N ALA A 946 8.74 5.12 -30.26
CA ALA A 946 7.82 5.68 -31.25
C ALA A 946 7.23 4.58 -32.14
N SER A 947 8.05 3.60 -32.58
CA SER A 947 7.60 2.53 -33.49
C SER A 947 6.46 1.69 -32.92
N VAL A 948 6.41 1.45 -31.60
CA VAL A 948 5.35 0.63 -30.98
C VAL A 948 3.99 1.34 -31.10
N SER A 949 3.92 2.59 -30.67
CA SER A 949 2.68 3.37 -30.70
C SER A 949 2.23 3.70 -32.13
N ILE A 950 3.18 4.03 -33.02
CA ILE A 950 2.92 4.26 -34.44
C ILE A 950 2.45 2.98 -35.12
N GLY A 951 3.08 1.84 -34.85
CA GLY A 951 2.69 0.54 -35.40
C GLY A 951 1.25 0.17 -35.03
N LEU A 952 0.88 0.32 -33.74
CA LEU A 952 -0.50 0.08 -33.32
C LEU A 952 -1.47 1.07 -33.98
N HIS A 953 -1.11 2.35 -34.02
CA HIS A 953 -1.96 3.37 -34.64
C HIS A 953 -2.22 3.09 -36.13
N GLN A 954 -1.18 2.74 -36.90
CA GLN A 954 -1.31 2.40 -38.32
C GLN A 954 -2.15 1.14 -38.54
N ALA A 955 -1.92 0.09 -37.74
CA ALA A 955 -2.71 -1.14 -37.80
C ALA A 955 -4.19 -0.88 -37.49
N THR A 956 -4.46 -0.07 -36.46
CA THR A 956 -5.81 0.34 -36.06
C THR A 956 -6.51 1.11 -37.20
N ARG A 957 -5.81 2.03 -37.87
CA ARG A 957 -6.34 2.75 -39.04
C ARG A 957 -6.67 1.83 -40.21
N ALA A 958 -5.81 0.86 -40.50
CA ALA A 958 -6.03 -0.11 -41.56
C ALA A 958 -7.27 -0.98 -41.27
N LEU A 959 -7.42 -1.47 -40.04
CA LEU A 959 -8.59 -2.26 -39.63
C LEU A 959 -9.87 -1.43 -39.61
N ARG A 960 -9.83 -0.17 -39.15
CA ARG A 960 -10.97 0.76 -39.27
C ARG A 960 -11.38 0.93 -40.73
N GLN A 961 -10.42 1.08 -41.64
CA GLN A 961 -10.73 1.24 -43.06
C GLN A 961 -11.40 0.00 -43.66
N LYS A 962 -10.94 -1.20 -43.27
CA LYS A 962 -11.57 -2.48 -43.67
C LYS A 962 -13.01 -2.55 -43.16
N TRP A 963 -13.24 -2.23 -41.89
CA TRP A 963 -14.57 -2.16 -41.29
C TRP A 963 -15.50 -1.17 -42.02
N LEU A 964 -15.01 0.03 -42.36
CA LEU A 964 -15.79 1.01 -43.14
C LEU A 964 -16.17 0.51 -44.54
N CYS A 965 -15.29 -0.23 -45.20
CA CYS A 965 -15.59 -0.83 -46.51
C CYS A 965 -16.69 -1.90 -46.39
N GLU A 966 -16.67 -2.70 -45.33
CA GLU A 966 -17.69 -3.71 -45.04
C GLU A 966 -19.05 -3.06 -44.73
N GLU A 967 -19.09 -2.03 -43.87
CA GLU A 967 -20.31 -1.27 -43.57
C GLU A 967 -20.92 -0.64 -44.84
N LYS A 968 -20.09 -0.04 -45.71
CA LYS A 968 -20.55 0.53 -46.99
C LYS A 968 -21.09 -0.56 -47.93
N ALA A 969 -20.42 -1.71 -48.00
CA ALA A 969 -20.88 -2.84 -48.83
C ALA A 969 -22.22 -3.40 -48.33
N GLU A 970 -22.44 -3.45 -47.01
CA GLU A 970 -23.71 -3.84 -46.43
C GLU A 970 -24.80 -2.80 -46.61
N ALA A 971 -24.51 -1.50 -46.43
CA ALA A 971 -25.46 -0.43 -46.72
C ALA A 971 -25.94 -0.48 -48.18
N THR A 972 -25.02 -0.74 -49.12
CA THR A 972 -25.35 -0.92 -50.55
C THR A 972 -26.21 -2.16 -50.81
N ARG A 973 -26.11 -3.20 -49.98
CA ARG A 973 -26.97 -4.40 -50.05
C ARG A 973 -28.35 -4.16 -49.40
N ARG A 974 -28.42 -3.30 -48.37
CA ARG A 974 -29.65 -2.98 -47.63
C ARG A 974 -30.54 -1.95 -48.35
N ASP A 975 -30.01 -1.16 -49.28
CA ASP A 975 -30.79 -0.26 -50.15
C ASP A 975 -31.85 -0.96 -51.05
N VAL A 976 -31.96 -2.29 -51.01
CA VAL A 976 -33.03 -3.07 -51.64
C VAL A 976 -34.24 -3.29 -50.71
N THR A 977 -34.16 -3.02 -49.40
CA THR A 977 -35.28 -3.15 -48.45
C THR A 977 -35.14 -2.18 -47.25
N MET A 978 -36.03 -1.18 -47.21
CA MET A 978 -36.32 -0.13 -46.21
C MET A 978 -35.61 0.00 -44.82
N SER A 979 -35.42 1.30 -44.48
CA SER A 979 -35.39 2.02 -43.18
C SER A 979 -34.06 2.13 -42.42
N SER A 980 -33.76 3.36 -42.01
CA SER A 980 -32.47 3.92 -41.59
C SER A 980 -32.11 3.71 -40.11
N GLU A 981 -32.75 2.78 -39.40
CA GLU A 981 -32.55 2.56 -37.95
C GLU A 981 -31.97 1.17 -37.60
N GLU A 982 -31.49 0.40 -38.58
CA GLU A 982 -30.83 -0.89 -38.31
C GLU A 982 -29.33 -0.72 -37.99
N MET A 983 -29.06 -0.61 -36.68
CA MET A 983 -27.77 -0.70 -35.96
C MET A 983 -26.52 -1.02 -36.81
N SER A 984 -25.59 -0.05 -36.87
CA SER A 984 -24.22 -0.24 -37.37
C SER A 984 -23.49 -1.31 -36.55
N LYS A 985 -22.63 -2.11 -37.19
CA LYS A 985 -21.84 -3.11 -36.46
C LYS A 985 -20.95 -2.46 -35.42
N ALA A 986 -20.70 -3.14 -34.31
CA ALA A 986 -19.74 -2.69 -33.32
C ALA A 986 -18.34 -2.49 -33.97
N PRO A 987 -17.59 -1.43 -33.63
CA PRO A 987 -16.26 -1.15 -34.17
C PRO A 987 -15.23 -2.09 -33.52
N LEU A 988 -15.08 -3.28 -34.08
CA LEU A 988 -14.22 -4.35 -33.55
C LEU A 988 -12.71 -4.00 -33.49
N TRP A 989 -12.29 -2.93 -34.18
CA TRP A 989 -10.92 -2.42 -34.21
C TRP A 989 -10.57 -1.48 -33.05
N ALA A 990 -11.57 -0.86 -32.41
CA ALA A 990 -11.42 0.11 -31.31
C ALA A 990 -10.93 -0.42 -29.93
N PRO A 991 -10.88 -1.74 -29.62
CA PRO A 991 -10.47 -2.18 -28.29
C PRO A 991 -8.98 -2.03 -28.01
N TYR A 992 -8.13 -1.99 -29.04
CA TYR A 992 -6.68 -2.08 -28.86
C TYR A 992 -6.08 -0.79 -28.32
N VAL A 993 -5.31 -0.91 -27.25
CA VAL A 993 -4.71 0.23 -26.55
C VAL A 993 -3.23 0.00 -26.29
N HIS A 994 -2.45 1.07 -26.42
CA HIS A 994 -1.04 1.09 -26.05
C HIS A 994 -0.86 1.81 -24.71
N PHE A 995 -0.24 1.13 -23.74
CA PHE A 995 0.23 1.69 -22.48
C PHE A 995 1.77 1.75 -22.52
N GLY A 996 2.35 2.95 -22.48
CA GLY A 996 3.78 3.11 -22.69
C GLY A 996 4.21 4.55 -22.86
N VAL A 997 5.51 4.74 -23.06
CA VAL A 997 6.14 6.05 -23.32
C VAL A 997 6.32 6.35 -24.78
#